data_AF-A0A977KYB1-F1
#
_entry.id   AF-A0A977KYB1-F1
#
_cell.length_a   1.000
_cell.length_b   1.000
_cell.length_c   1.000
_cell.angle_alpha   90.00
_cell.angle_beta   90.00
_cell.angle_gamma   90.00
#
_symmetry.space_group_name_H-M   'P 1'
#
loop_
_entity.id
_entity.type
_entity.pdbx_description
1 polymer ?
#
loop_
_entity_poly.entity_id
_entity_poly.type
_entity_poly.pdbx_seq_one_letter_code
_entity_poly.pdbx_strand_id
1 'polypeptide(L)'
;MLLSLGLVGSSAIAASLMILPARHSETSQSSEPKTLASPLPNSLDDSLIQKGVNEILSVCFPKPVAAQGTESTETAQTAQTGEISASQPAQPSQNLATAPSPLVSPLEPASPQNTTSPQTTESSTDKTQETPRSLCQNLAASISLFPNANSSSEANHQSPSFLGKLAAQITPASDENKIVLPPVAPFPQINAQAKLASVPIIMYHDILPKKEVSWDVTPEELEAHFQEIKQQGLTPISPDMLLAHLRTGIPLPNKPVLLSFDDGYGGHYEYVYPLLKKYGYPAVFSIYLKKMEGTTKRSSLTWEQLQAMAADPLVTISAHSISHPSDLRPLTDDQLNQEIIISKRLLEERLGIPIHYFTYPEGKYDARVKQWVIAAGYQLAFSMDDNDEKYAGASPDLFSIGRFGQSNLKTAIASAWGGYPAPVPADQFNLTTPIEHREFKLNGNDIILVSGGTPRTIHADSRYQVPEILKGTGAVAGLDGTFFSLKSLNSNILIGPALSSNRGFVPGNKSENPKLTGRPLVLITTNWIKFIPFDPERHNTLAGIQAEANPTANSQTPQNSESPPVSSDAETTQNPNPITDAFVAGAWLVKDGKASTPESFGNLYGFDARRNRAFWGINQAGQPVLGVTQNLVDAVSLGQTLAQLGFRDAIMVDSGASTSLAYEGKSLVTYQPRPVPHVIALYPKTSSNRLVTPEPTPQSQ
;
A
#
# COMPACT_ATOMS: atom_id res chain seq x y z
N MET A 1 44.09 -14.08 35.08
CA MET A 1 44.54 -14.19 36.49
C MET A 1 43.32 -14.04 37.38
N LEU A 2 43.09 -14.79 38.46
CA LEU A 2 43.58 -16.11 38.90
C LEU A 2 42.79 -16.42 40.20
N LEU A 3 42.31 -17.68 40.40
CA LEU A 3 41.85 -18.22 41.71
C LEU A 3 40.61 -17.54 42.36
N SER A 4 39.83 -18.16 43.27
CA SER A 4 39.63 -19.56 43.68
C SER A 4 38.34 -19.72 44.52
N LEU A 5 37.97 -20.96 44.87
CA LEU A 5 36.74 -21.35 45.58
C LEU A 5 36.68 -20.94 47.08
N GLY A 6 35.45 -20.95 47.62
CA GLY A 6 35.11 -20.99 49.07
C GLY A 6 33.94 -20.05 49.41
N LEU A 7 32.98 -20.36 50.30
CA LEU A 7 32.77 -21.53 51.18
C LEU A 7 31.26 -21.67 51.49
N VAL A 8 30.83 -22.80 52.07
CA VAL A 8 29.46 -23.01 52.60
C VAL A 8 29.41 -22.60 54.08
N GLY A 9 28.30 -22.02 54.56
CA GLY A 9 28.11 -21.77 56.00
C GLY A 9 26.75 -21.18 56.39
N SER A 10 25.86 -22.02 56.92
CA SER A 10 24.57 -21.60 57.51
C SER A 10 24.76 -20.97 58.91
N SER A 11 23.86 -20.07 59.32
CA SER A 11 23.39 -19.92 60.71
C SER A 11 22.17 -19.00 60.81
N ALA A 12 21.31 -19.22 61.80
CA ALA A 12 20.04 -18.52 62.00
C ALA A 12 19.95 -17.85 63.39
N ILE A 13 19.32 -16.68 63.45
CA ILE A 13 18.84 -15.96 64.66
C ILE A 13 17.59 -15.20 64.16
N ALA A 14 16.33 -15.49 64.56
CA ALA A 14 15.65 -15.25 65.85
C ALA A 14 15.45 -13.72 66.15
N ALA A 15 14.33 -13.22 66.71
CA ALA A 15 13.10 -13.82 67.24
C ALA A 15 11.93 -12.79 67.35
N SER A 16 10.69 -13.29 67.51
CA SER A 16 9.61 -12.76 68.38
C SER A 16 8.98 -11.35 68.17
N LEU A 17 7.76 -11.03 68.61
CA LEU A 17 6.47 -11.75 68.82
C LEU A 17 5.38 -10.70 69.21
N MET A 18 4.11 -11.13 69.36
CA MET A 18 2.93 -10.42 69.93
C MET A 18 2.11 -9.52 68.97
N ILE A 19 0.78 -9.36 69.07
CA ILE A 19 -0.41 -10.21 69.36
C ILE A 19 -1.63 -9.21 69.33
N LEU A 20 -2.61 -9.50 68.45
CA LEU A 20 -4.09 -9.35 68.49
C LEU A 20 -4.82 -8.68 69.70
N PRO A 21 -6.17 -8.43 69.66
CA PRO A 21 -7.13 -8.13 68.56
C PRO A 21 -8.22 -7.05 68.93
N ALA A 22 -9.15 -6.72 68.01
CA ALA A 22 -10.57 -6.37 68.33
C ALA A 22 -11.50 -6.32 67.08
N ARG A 23 -12.82 -6.52 67.29
CA ARG A 23 -13.94 -6.41 66.32
C ARG A 23 -14.96 -5.34 66.76
N HIS A 24 -15.67 -4.74 65.80
CA HIS A 24 -17.08 -4.23 65.78
C HIS A 24 -17.15 -3.04 64.79
N SER A 25 -17.79 -3.10 63.62
CA SER A 25 -19.25 -3.12 63.29
C SER A 25 -19.99 -1.81 63.58
N GLU A 26 -20.35 -1.03 62.55
CA GLU A 26 -21.76 -0.69 62.19
C GLU A 26 -21.95 0.20 60.94
N THR A 27 -22.80 -0.31 60.02
CA THR A 27 -23.84 0.33 59.16
C THR A 27 -23.73 1.69 58.44
N SER A 28 -24.34 1.67 57.22
CA SER A 28 -24.84 2.78 56.38
C SER A 28 -23.78 3.59 55.58
N GLN A 29 -24.04 4.06 54.36
CA GLN A 29 -25.30 4.16 53.59
C GLN A 29 -25.04 4.01 52.07
N SER A 30 -26.12 3.89 51.28
CA SER A 30 -26.12 3.61 49.83
C SER A 30 -25.83 4.81 48.92
N SER A 31 -25.09 4.59 47.83
CA SER A 31 -25.28 5.32 46.56
C SER A 31 -24.74 4.55 45.36
N GLU A 32 -25.62 4.17 44.43
CA GLU A 32 -25.26 3.67 43.10
C GLU A 32 -24.60 4.80 42.27
N PRO A 33 -23.62 4.51 41.39
CA PRO A 33 -23.33 5.37 40.26
C PRO A 33 -24.47 5.25 39.24
N LYS A 34 -25.40 6.20 39.26
CA LYS A 34 -26.51 6.27 38.30
C LYS A 34 -26.02 6.19 36.86
N THR A 35 -26.67 5.31 36.10
CA THR A 35 -26.68 5.32 34.64
C THR A 35 -27.17 6.68 34.14
N LEU A 36 -26.30 7.43 33.47
CA LEU A 36 -26.67 8.61 32.68
C LEU A 36 -26.22 8.39 31.23
N ALA A 37 -26.90 7.45 30.59
CA ALA A 37 -26.90 7.33 29.13
C ALA A 37 -27.81 8.44 28.56
N SER A 38 -27.25 9.63 28.34
CA SER A 38 -27.89 10.63 27.49
C SER A 38 -27.62 10.27 26.03
N PRO A 39 -28.63 10.04 25.18
CA PRO A 39 -28.40 9.76 23.77
C PRO A 39 -27.86 11.03 23.07
N LEU A 40 -26.78 10.86 22.31
CA LEU A 40 -26.33 11.86 21.33
C LEU A 40 -27.45 12.07 20.28
N PRO A 41 -27.75 13.31 19.87
CA PRO A 41 -28.78 13.57 18.86
C PRO A 41 -28.29 13.15 17.47
N ASN A 42 -28.69 11.95 17.04
CA ASN A 42 -28.56 11.48 15.66
C ASN A 42 -29.60 12.15 14.77
N SER A 43 -29.35 13.39 14.36
CA SER A 43 -29.83 13.97 13.08
C SER A 43 -29.31 15.40 12.95
N LEU A 44 -28.50 15.67 11.92
CA LEU A 44 -28.48 17.02 11.35
C LEU A 44 -29.82 17.22 10.64
N ASP A 45 -30.45 18.37 10.89
CA ASP A 45 -31.79 18.69 10.40
C ASP A 45 -31.78 18.91 8.89
N ASP A 46 -32.57 18.12 8.16
CA ASP A 46 -32.79 18.23 6.70
C ASP A 46 -33.23 19.65 6.28
N SER A 47 -33.77 20.45 7.22
CA SER A 47 -34.12 21.86 6.97
C SER A 47 -32.94 22.75 6.57
N LEU A 48 -31.71 22.46 7.04
CA LEU A 48 -30.52 23.24 6.69
C LEU A 48 -30.06 22.96 5.25
N ILE A 49 -30.10 21.69 4.82
CA ILE A 49 -29.81 21.29 3.44
C ILE A 49 -30.87 21.87 2.50
N GLN A 50 -32.15 21.79 2.88
CA GLN A 50 -33.25 22.43 2.14
C GLN A 50 -33.13 23.95 2.07
N LYS A 51 -32.61 24.64 3.10
CA LYS A 51 -32.37 26.09 3.04
C LYS A 51 -31.32 26.45 1.98
N GLY A 52 -30.17 25.77 1.99
CA GLY A 52 -29.12 25.99 0.99
C GLY A 52 -29.60 25.72 -0.45
N VAL A 53 -30.38 24.65 -0.65
CA VAL A 53 -30.97 24.34 -1.97
C VAL A 53 -31.99 25.39 -2.42
N ASN A 54 -32.83 25.91 -1.51
CA ASN A 54 -33.83 26.92 -1.86
C ASN A 54 -33.24 28.32 -2.13
N GLU A 55 -32.15 28.72 -1.45
CA GLU A 55 -31.44 29.96 -1.81
C GLU A 55 -30.82 29.86 -3.22
N ILE A 56 -30.20 28.72 -3.56
CA ILE A 56 -29.65 28.46 -4.90
C ILE A 56 -30.72 28.57 -5.99
N LEU A 57 -31.94 28.07 -5.75
CA LEU A 57 -33.05 28.18 -6.70
C LEU A 57 -33.59 29.61 -6.86
N SER A 58 -33.47 30.46 -5.83
CA SER A 58 -33.96 31.85 -5.88
C SER A 58 -33.08 32.79 -6.72
N VAL A 59 -31.78 32.49 -6.85
CA VAL A 59 -30.81 33.31 -7.60
C VAL A 59 -30.87 33.03 -9.10
N CYS A 60 -31.32 31.84 -9.53
CA CYS A 60 -31.32 31.44 -10.94
C CYS A 60 -32.61 31.76 -11.72
N PHE A 61 -33.70 32.16 -11.06
CA PHE A 61 -34.99 32.45 -11.72
C PHE A 61 -35.71 33.67 -11.12
N PRO A 62 -35.44 34.91 -11.61
CA PRO A 62 -36.32 36.03 -11.31
C PRO A 62 -37.71 35.78 -11.92
N LYS A 63 -38.77 36.00 -11.13
CA LYS A 63 -40.16 35.86 -11.59
C LYS A 63 -40.43 36.77 -12.80
N PRO A 64 -41.11 36.29 -13.86
CA PRO A 64 -41.58 37.18 -14.92
C PRO A 64 -42.67 38.11 -14.36
N VAL A 65 -42.50 39.42 -14.54
CA VAL A 65 -43.54 40.40 -14.29
C VAL A 65 -44.60 40.28 -15.37
N ALA A 66 -45.86 40.05 -14.98
CA ALA A 66 -46.97 39.97 -15.91
C ALA A 66 -47.36 41.36 -16.44
N ALA A 67 -47.73 41.45 -17.72
CA ALA A 67 -48.17 42.68 -18.36
C ALA A 67 -49.45 42.50 -19.18
N GLN A 68 -50.60 42.80 -18.57
CA GLN A 68 -51.85 43.31 -19.16
C GLN A 68 -52.61 44.02 -18.02
N GLY A 69 -53.16 45.22 -18.14
CA GLY A 69 -53.11 46.22 -19.22
C GLY A 69 -53.74 47.56 -18.77
N THR A 70 -53.80 48.54 -19.67
CA THR A 70 -54.59 49.79 -19.60
C THR A 70 -54.50 50.66 -18.33
N GLU A 71 -53.78 51.79 -18.39
CA GLU A 71 -54.38 53.12 -18.64
C GLU A 71 -53.31 54.22 -18.82
N SER A 72 -53.74 55.39 -19.28
CA SER A 72 -52.93 56.56 -19.66
C SER A 72 -52.44 57.41 -18.46
N THR A 73 -51.23 57.99 -18.54
CA THR A 73 -50.99 59.47 -18.62
C THR A 73 -49.51 59.86 -18.60
N GLU A 74 -49.17 60.87 -19.43
CA GLU A 74 -48.26 62.02 -19.22
C GLU A 74 -46.81 61.90 -18.65
N THR A 75 -45.85 62.49 -19.42
CA THR A 75 -44.67 63.30 -18.98
C THR A 75 -43.53 62.63 -18.16
N ALA A 76 -42.25 63.06 -18.24
CA ALA A 76 -41.51 63.96 -19.15
C ALA A 76 -39.97 63.68 -19.07
N GLN A 77 -39.19 64.54 -19.75
CA GLN A 77 -37.72 64.74 -19.75
C GLN A 77 -37.08 64.72 -18.33
N THR A 78 -35.76 64.59 -18.07
CA THR A 78 -34.50 65.05 -18.72
C THR A 78 -33.32 64.32 -17.99
N ALA A 79 -32.24 63.81 -18.61
CA ALA A 79 -30.99 64.45 -19.10
C ALA A 79 -29.86 64.72 -18.06
N GLN A 80 -28.61 64.81 -18.59
CA GLN A 80 -27.33 65.30 -18.01
C GLN A 80 -26.45 64.30 -17.19
N THR A 81 -25.34 63.79 -17.76
CA THR A 81 -23.90 64.25 -17.75
C THR A 81 -23.17 64.04 -16.42
N GLY A 82 -21.93 63.55 -16.31
CA GLY A 82 -20.90 63.16 -17.30
C GLY A 82 -19.57 63.92 -17.05
N GLU A 83 -18.42 63.25 -16.93
CA GLU A 83 -17.08 63.85 -17.14
C GLU A 83 -15.93 62.82 -17.21
N ILE A 84 -14.75 63.28 -17.68
CA ILE A 84 -13.58 62.51 -18.13
C ILE A 84 -12.31 63.18 -17.57
N SER A 85 -11.26 62.43 -17.22
CA SER A 85 -9.88 62.94 -17.36
C SER A 85 -8.81 61.84 -17.43
N ALA A 86 -7.65 62.17 -18.01
CA ALA A 86 -6.52 61.27 -18.26
C ALA A 86 -5.18 62.01 -18.14
N SER A 87 -4.08 61.31 -17.82
CA SER A 87 -2.71 61.82 -18.01
C SER A 87 -1.59 60.75 -17.93
N GLN A 88 -0.57 60.95 -18.77
CA GLN A 88 0.76 60.34 -18.83
C GLN A 88 1.80 61.51 -18.72
N PRO A 89 3.14 61.45 -18.98
CA PRO A 89 4.05 60.36 -19.45
C PRO A 89 5.43 60.27 -18.71
N ALA A 90 6.38 59.45 -19.22
CA ALA A 90 7.81 59.78 -19.52
C ALA A 90 8.92 58.73 -19.18
N GLN A 91 9.99 58.75 -19.99
CA GLN A 91 11.28 58.00 -20.04
C GLN A 91 12.35 59.01 -20.62
N PRO A 92 13.64 58.72 -20.98
CA PRO A 92 14.51 57.51 -20.94
C PRO A 92 15.98 57.77 -20.43
N SER A 93 16.94 56.83 -20.58
CA SER A 93 18.37 57.04 -21.03
C SER A 93 19.26 55.75 -21.06
N GLN A 94 20.46 55.80 -21.67
CA GLN A 94 21.24 54.66 -22.26
C GLN A 94 22.70 54.43 -21.70
N ASN A 95 23.43 53.45 -22.31
CA ASN A 95 24.92 53.32 -22.51
C ASN A 95 25.78 52.65 -21.39
N LEU A 96 26.93 51.94 -21.62
CA LEU A 96 27.68 51.41 -22.80
C LEU A 96 28.77 50.35 -22.36
N ALA A 97 29.26 49.48 -23.27
CA ALA A 97 30.64 48.90 -23.37
C ALA A 97 31.22 48.02 -22.21
N THR A 98 32.27 47.16 -22.31
CA THR A 98 33.24 46.74 -23.37
C THR A 98 33.88 45.36 -23.04
N ALA A 99 34.52 44.67 -24.01
CA ALA A 99 35.42 43.49 -23.82
C ALA A 99 36.91 43.85 -24.10
N PRO A 100 37.90 42.93 -23.94
CA PRO A 100 38.48 42.28 -25.13
C PRO A 100 39.13 40.86 -24.97
N SER A 101 39.56 40.33 -26.13
CA SER A 101 40.10 38.99 -26.54
C SER A 101 41.60 38.74 -26.15
N PRO A 102 42.49 37.89 -26.80
CA PRO A 102 42.42 37.15 -28.10
C PRO A 102 43.06 35.73 -28.21
N LEU A 103 42.90 35.04 -29.36
CA LEU A 103 44.02 34.46 -30.16
C LEU A 103 43.64 33.99 -31.59
N VAL A 104 44.58 34.23 -32.51
CA VAL A 104 44.56 34.34 -34.00
C VAL A 104 44.43 33.03 -34.81
N SER A 105 43.57 33.07 -35.86
CA SER A 105 43.72 32.85 -37.35
C SER A 105 44.96 32.09 -37.95
N PRO A 106 45.12 31.86 -39.30
CA PRO A 106 44.30 32.30 -40.47
C PRO A 106 44.11 31.32 -41.66
N LEU A 107 43.23 31.66 -42.63
CA LEU A 107 43.56 31.88 -44.06
C LEU A 107 42.33 32.27 -44.93
N GLU A 108 42.58 33.16 -45.89
CA GLU A 108 41.69 33.71 -46.95
C GLU A 108 42.56 33.80 -48.25
N PRO A 109 42.17 34.33 -49.45
CA PRO A 109 41.07 35.26 -49.76
C PRO A 109 40.26 35.00 -51.07
N ALA A 110 39.26 35.85 -51.34
CA ALA A 110 39.06 36.63 -52.59
C ALA A 110 37.59 36.79 -53.06
N SER A 111 37.24 38.03 -53.42
CA SER A 111 36.06 38.46 -54.21
C SER A 111 36.50 39.66 -55.07
N PRO A 112 35.82 40.02 -56.19
CA PRO A 112 34.72 41.00 -56.07
C PRO A 112 33.62 41.02 -57.18
N GLN A 113 32.44 41.55 -56.80
CA GLN A 113 31.56 42.49 -57.56
C GLN A 113 30.90 42.07 -58.92
N ASN A 114 29.56 42.07 -59.04
CA ASN A 114 28.62 43.18 -59.36
C ASN A 114 28.31 43.21 -60.90
N THR A 115 27.11 43.31 -61.47
CA THR A 115 25.85 44.06 -61.20
C THR A 115 24.67 43.40 -61.98
N THR A 116 23.39 43.64 -61.62
CA THR A 116 22.34 44.21 -62.52
C THR A 116 20.92 44.29 -61.90
N SER A 117 20.17 45.28 -62.36
CA SER A 117 18.75 45.65 -62.14
C SER A 117 18.40 46.68 -63.25
N PRO A 118 17.15 47.10 -63.58
CA PRO A 118 15.96 47.18 -62.70
C PRO A 118 14.56 46.93 -63.34
N GLN A 119 13.49 47.07 -62.51
CA GLN A 119 12.14 47.72 -62.68
C GLN A 119 11.48 47.90 -64.09
N THR A 120 10.14 48.00 -64.30
CA THR A 120 8.95 48.32 -63.45
C THR A 120 7.59 47.95 -64.12
N THR A 121 6.45 48.02 -63.37
CA THR A 121 5.02 48.21 -63.82
C THR A 121 4.33 47.12 -64.68
N GLU A 122 2.99 46.88 -64.69
CA GLU A 122 1.79 47.56 -64.15
C GLU A 122 0.55 46.59 -64.01
N SER A 123 -0.61 47.10 -63.54
CA SER A 123 -2.00 46.56 -63.72
C SER A 123 -2.45 45.31 -62.93
N SER A 124 -3.75 45.03 -62.71
CA SER A 124 -4.88 45.76 -62.08
C SER A 124 -6.07 44.78 -61.87
N THR A 125 -7.09 45.16 -61.07
CA THR A 125 -8.49 44.64 -60.99
C THR A 125 -8.85 43.28 -61.64
N ASP A 126 -9.50 42.31 -60.98
CA ASP A 126 -10.91 42.43 -60.55
C ASP A 126 -11.32 41.22 -59.65
N LYS A 127 -12.29 41.41 -58.74
CA LYS A 127 -12.96 40.34 -57.99
C LYS A 127 -14.42 40.74 -57.70
N THR A 128 -15.35 40.10 -58.40
CA THR A 128 -16.79 40.31 -58.26
C THR A 128 -17.35 39.82 -56.93
N GLN A 129 -18.37 40.52 -56.46
CA GLN A 129 -19.13 40.28 -55.23
C GLN A 129 -20.27 39.28 -55.46
N GLU A 130 -20.72 38.62 -54.39
CA GLU A 130 -22.15 38.41 -54.16
C GLU A 130 -22.46 38.23 -52.65
N THR A 131 -23.63 38.74 -52.23
CA THR A 131 -24.29 38.66 -50.89
C THR A 131 -25.82 38.77 -51.17
N PRO A 132 -26.80 38.63 -50.22
CA PRO A 132 -26.74 38.60 -48.75
C PRO A 132 -27.75 37.64 -48.02
N ARG A 133 -27.88 37.83 -46.69
CA ARG A 133 -28.87 37.35 -45.69
C ARG A 133 -30.21 36.72 -46.15
N SER A 134 -30.57 35.60 -45.48
CA SER A 134 -31.96 35.19 -45.11
C SER A 134 -31.91 34.10 -44.00
N LEU A 135 -33.02 33.46 -43.58
CA LEU A 135 -33.98 33.95 -42.56
C LEU A 135 -34.64 32.73 -41.82
N CYS A 136 -35.27 32.94 -40.65
CA CYS A 136 -36.16 32.01 -39.89
C CYS A 136 -35.47 30.78 -39.22
N GLN A 137 -35.66 30.46 -37.93
CA GLN A 137 -36.87 30.17 -37.10
C GLN A 137 -37.35 28.71 -37.19
N ASN A 138 -37.92 28.25 -36.05
CA ASN A 138 -38.45 26.91 -35.73
C ASN A 138 -37.41 25.93 -35.15
N LEU A 139 -37.72 25.12 -34.12
CA LEU A 139 -39.04 24.75 -33.60
C LEU A 139 -39.07 24.68 -32.06
N ALA A 140 -40.07 25.33 -31.43
CA ALA A 140 -40.45 25.11 -30.04
C ALA A 140 -41.92 24.70 -29.98
N ALA A 141 -42.17 23.39 -29.95
CA ALA A 141 -43.44 22.72 -29.65
C ALA A 141 -43.09 21.23 -29.38
N SER A 142 -43.56 20.54 -28.33
CA SER A 142 -44.80 20.77 -27.58
C SER A 142 -44.64 20.41 -26.11
N ILE A 143 -45.24 21.21 -25.22
CA ILE A 143 -45.57 20.80 -23.84
C ILE A 143 -47.06 20.47 -23.81
N SER A 144 -47.41 19.24 -23.43
CA SER A 144 -48.58 18.91 -22.57
C SER A 144 -48.88 17.41 -22.61
N LEU A 145 -48.75 16.74 -21.45
CA LEU A 145 -49.78 15.90 -20.82
C LEU A 145 -49.21 15.28 -19.53
N PHE A 146 -49.79 15.65 -18.39
CA PHE A 146 -49.51 15.08 -17.06
C PHE A 146 -50.18 13.69 -16.90
N PRO A 147 -49.75 12.83 -15.94
CA PRO A 147 -50.22 12.97 -14.54
C PRO A 147 -49.15 12.73 -13.46
N ASN A 148 -49.42 13.24 -12.26
CA ASN A 148 -48.76 12.82 -11.02
C ASN A 148 -48.94 11.31 -10.79
N ALA A 149 -47.87 10.61 -10.40
CA ALA A 149 -47.97 9.36 -9.65
C ALA A 149 -46.72 9.13 -8.78
N ASN A 150 -46.93 8.83 -7.50
CA ASN A 150 -45.88 8.26 -6.65
C ASN A 150 -45.55 6.85 -7.14
N SER A 151 -44.29 6.58 -7.49
CA SER A 151 -43.75 5.21 -7.40
C SER A 151 -42.23 5.22 -7.35
N SER A 152 -41.70 4.59 -6.31
CA SER A 152 -40.31 4.17 -6.20
C SER A 152 -39.91 3.20 -7.33
N SER A 153 -38.86 3.51 -8.07
CA SER A 153 -38.05 2.51 -8.78
C SER A 153 -36.66 3.06 -9.09
N GLU A 154 -35.64 2.26 -8.78
CA GLU A 154 -34.23 2.56 -9.05
C GLU A 154 -33.97 2.71 -10.55
N ALA A 155 -33.40 3.84 -10.99
CA ALA A 155 -32.94 4.04 -12.36
C ALA A 155 -31.40 4.04 -12.38
N ASN A 156 -30.85 2.87 -12.70
CA ASN A 156 -29.41 2.60 -12.64
C ASN A 156 -28.65 3.24 -13.82
N HIS A 157 -28.01 4.39 -13.60
CA HIS A 157 -27.01 4.99 -14.50
C HIS A 157 -25.58 4.85 -13.93
N GLN A 158 -25.19 3.64 -13.54
CA GLN A 158 -23.79 3.33 -13.25
C GLN A 158 -22.95 3.32 -14.54
N SER A 159 -22.32 4.45 -14.85
CA SER A 159 -20.94 4.38 -15.34
C SER A 159 -20.14 3.56 -14.32
N PRO A 160 -19.39 2.50 -14.70
CA PRO A 160 -18.62 1.74 -13.73
C PRO A 160 -17.68 2.69 -13.01
N SER A 161 -17.73 2.68 -11.68
CA SER A 161 -16.87 3.52 -10.85
C SER A 161 -15.41 3.31 -11.23
N PHE A 162 -14.54 4.29 -10.95
CA PHE A 162 -13.11 4.17 -11.21
C PHE A 162 -12.55 2.85 -10.64
N LEU A 163 -12.98 2.47 -9.43
CA LEU A 163 -12.66 1.19 -8.79
C LEU A 163 -13.14 -0.03 -9.59
N GLY A 164 -14.33 0.02 -10.19
CA GLY A 164 -14.86 -1.04 -11.06
C GLY A 164 -14.07 -1.19 -12.36
N LYS A 165 -13.63 -0.08 -12.97
CA LYS A 165 -12.75 -0.10 -14.15
C LYS A 165 -11.36 -0.66 -13.82
N LEU A 166 -10.81 -0.29 -12.67
CA LEU A 166 -9.50 -0.79 -12.21
C LEU A 166 -9.56 -2.28 -11.85
N ALA A 167 -10.62 -2.73 -11.17
CA ALA A 167 -10.82 -4.15 -10.85
C ALA A 167 -10.97 -5.02 -12.10
N ALA A 168 -11.62 -4.51 -13.15
CA ALA A 168 -11.77 -5.19 -14.44
C ALA A 168 -10.46 -5.29 -15.24
N GLN A 169 -9.46 -4.44 -14.98
CA GLN A 169 -8.12 -4.54 -15.60
C GLN A 169 -7.19 -5.53 -14.89
N ILE A 170 -7.49 -5.90 -13.64
CA ILE A 170 -6.66 -6.78 -12.80
C ILE A 170 -7.19 -8.23 -12.78
N THR A 171 -8.41 -8.47 -13.29
CA THR A 171 -9.02 -9.81 -13.32
C THR A 171 -8.85 -10.49 -14.69
N PRO A 172 -8.14 -11.63 -14.79
CA PRO A 172 -8.20 -12.47 -15.97
C PRO A 172 -9.56 -13.18 -16.05
N ALA A 173 -10.12 -13.29 -17.25
CA ALA A 173 -11.38 -13.98 -17.49
C ALA A 173 -11.16 -15.49 -17.74
N SER A 174 -11.42 -16.31 -16.73
CA SER A 174 -11.78 -17.74 -16.86
C SER A 174 -12.26 -18.33 -15.52
N ASP A 175 -12.89 -19.50 -15.58
CA ASP A 175 -13.88 -19.98 -14.60
C ASP A 175 -13.37 -20.50 -13.23
N GLU A 176 -14.36 -20.58 -12.32
CA GLU A 176 -14.43 -21.26 -11.01
C GLU A 176 -13.42 -20.95 -9.89
N ASN A 177 -12.21 -20.45 -10.15
CA ASN A 177 -11.29 -20.01 -9.08
C ASN A 177 -11.33 -18.48 -8.88
N LYS A 178 -12.44 -17.99 -8.30
CA LYS A 178 -12.64 -16.56 -8.02
C LYS A 178 -11.51 -16.00 -7.14
N ILE A 179 -10.74 -15.06 -7.68
CA ILE A 179 -9.85 -14.21 -6.89
C ILE A 179 -10.69 -13.47 -5.85
N VAL A 180 -10.56 -13.86 -4.58
CA VAL A 180 -11.23 -13.19 -3.47
C VAL A 180 -10.45 -11.91 -3.16
N LEU A 181 -10.87 -10.80 -3.80
CA LEU A 181 -10.38 -9.48 -3.45
C LEU A 181 -10.65 -9.19 -1.96
N PRO A 182 -9.77 -8.43 -1.27
CA PRO A 182 -10.02 -8.07 0.12
C PRO A 182 -11.32 -7.26 0.23
N PRO A 183 -12.07 -7.37 1.34
CA PRO A 183 -13.31 -6.62 1.52
C PRO A 183 -13.03 -5.12 1.50
N VAL A 184 -13.82 -4.37 0.73
CA VAL A 184 -13.70 -2.90 0.67
C VAL A 184 -13.94 -2.32 2.07
N ALA A 185 -13.06 -1.44 2.51
CA ALA A 185 -13.16 -0.82 3.83
C ALA A 185 -14.42 0.07 3.93
N PRO A 186 -15.13 0.07 5.07
CA PRO A 186 -16.20 1.03 5.32
C PRO A 186 -15.66 2.46 5.23
N PHE A 187 -16.19 3.27 4.33
CA PHE A 187 -15.76 4.66 4.17
C PHE A 187 -16.01 5.46 5.48
N PRO A 188 -15.05 6.27 5.97
CA PRO A 188 -13.78 6.68 5.37
C PRO A 188 -12.54 5.87 5.82
N GLN A 189 -12.71 4.67 6.38
CA GLN A 189 -11.60 3.86 6.92
C GLN A 189 -10.65 3.36 5.83
N ILE A 190 -9.37 3.21 6.18
CA ILE A 190 -8.36 2.55 5.36
C ILE A 190 -8.43 1.03 5.58
N ASN A 191 -8.35 0.26 4.50
CA ASN A 191 -8.36 -1.20 4.49
C ASN A 191 -7.18 -1.79 5.29
N ALA A 192 -7.43 -2.85 6.07
CA ALA A 192 -6.43 -3.45 6.95
C ALA A 192 -5.15 -3.92 6.23
N GLN A 193 -5.26 -4.41 4.99
CA GLN A 193 -4.12 -4.80 4.16
C GLN A 193 -3.33 -3.58 3.69
N ALA A 194 -4.02 -2.50 3.33
CA ALA A 194 -3.38 -1.24 2.92
C ALA A 194 -2.67 -0.53 4.08
N LYS A 195 -3.10 -0.75 5.33
CA LYS A 195 -2.39 -0.27 6.54
C LYS A 195 -1.01 -0.91 6.74
N LEU A 196 -0.71 -2.03 6.07
CA LEU A 196 0.61 -2.66 6.08
C LEU A 196 1.59 -1.99 5.10
N ALA A 197 1.10 -1.25 4.10
CA ALA A 197 1.92 -0.70 3.05
C ALA A 197 2.60 0.61 3.47
N SER A 198 3.91 0.68 3.22
CA SER A 198 4.72 1.88 3.42
C SER A 198 4.73 2.70 2.12
N VAL A 199 3.68 3.47 1.89
CA VAL A 199 3.55 4.32 0.69
C VAL A 199 3.95 5.76 1.04
N PRO A 200 5.16 6.23 0.70
CA PRO A 200 5.57 7.60 0.92
C PRO A 200 4.86 8.55 -0.06
N ILE A 201 4.45 9.70 0.47
CA ILE A 201 3.98 10.84 -0.31
C ILE A 201 4.94 11.99 -0.05
N ILE A 202 5.58 12.49 -1.11
CA ILE A 202 6.59 13.54 -1.01
C ILE A 202 5.96 14.87 -1.36
N MET A 203 6.07 15.82 -0.45
CA MET A 203 5.48 17.16 -0.53
C MET A 203 6.55 18.19 -0.91
N TYR A 204 6.33 18.83 -2.05
CA TYR A 204 7.07 19.97 -2.57
C TYR A 204 6.18 21.22 -2.55
N HIS A 205 6.80 22.39 -2.46
CA HIS A 205 6.12 23.68 -2.65
C HIS A 205 6.62 24.30 -3.96
N ASP A 206 7.43 25.36 -3.88
CA ASP A 206 7.95 26.05 -5.06
C ASP A 206 9.25 25.42 -5.59
N ILE A 207 9.45 25.51 -6.90
CA ILE A 207 10.66 25.06 -7.59
C ILE A 207 11.25 26.26 -8.33
N LEU A 208 12.44 26.71 -7.92
CA LEU A 208 13.05 27.95 -8.43
C LEU A 208 14.57 27.80 -8.57
N PRO A 209 15.22 28.40 -9.60
CA PRO A 209 16.68 28.35 -9.78
C PRO A 209 17.48 28.92 -8.61
N LYS A 210 16.85 29.76 -7.78
CA LYS A 210 17.40 30.27 -6.53
C LYS A 210 16.34 30.17 -5.44
N LYS A 211 16.64 29.42 -4.39
CA LYS A 211 15.79 29.31 -3.19
C LYS A 211 15.64 30.66 -2.51
N GLU A 212 14.43 30.93 -2.03
CA GLU A 212 14.09 32.06 -1.18
C GLU A 212 13.83 31.63 0.28
N VAL A 213 13.33 30.41 0.49
CA VAL A 213 13.16 29.77 1.81
C VAL A 213 13.76 28.35 1.81
N SER A 214 13.95 27.76 3.00
CA SER A 214 14.66 26.49 3.17
C SER A 214 13.97 25.26 2.58
N TRP A 215 12.65 25.31 2.39
CA TRP A 215 11.85 24.22 1.80
C TRP A 215 11.63 24.36 0.29
N ASP A 216 12.09 25.45 -0.34
CA ASP A 216 12.17 25.55 -1.81
C ASP A 216 13.18 24.51 -2.35
N VAL A 217 13.00 24.08 -3.59
CA VAL A 217 13.88 23.12 -4.28
C VAL A 217 14.32 23.71 -5.63
N THR A 218 15.56 23.48 -6.07
CA THR A 218 15.99 23.92 -7.41
C THR A 218 15.62 22.89 -8.48
N PRO A 219 15.53 23.27 -9.77
CA PRO A 219 15.27 22.32 -10.85
C PRO A 219 16.27 21.16 -10.89
N GLU A 220 17.54 21.42 -10.55
CA GLU A 220 18.61 20.42 -10.50
C GLU A 220 18.45 19.44 -9.33
N GLU A 221 18.06 19.95 -8.15
CA GLU A 221 17.73 19.11 -6.99
C GLU A 221 16.50 18.24 -7.25
N LEU A 222 15.46 18.80 -7.89
CA LEU A 222 14.26 18.06 -8.27
C LEU A 222 14.58 16.95 -9.29
N GLU A 223 15.41 17.24 -10.31
CA GLU A 223 15.84 16.20 -11.23
C GLU A 223 16.70 15.14 -10.51
N ALA A 224 17.58 15.53 -9.58
CA ALA A 224 18.34 14.57 -8.76
C ALA A 224 17.41 13.67 -7.92
N HIS A 225 16.31 14.21 -7.37
CA HIS A 225 15.28 13.43 -6.69
C HIS A 225 14.59 12.42 -7.63
N PHE A 226 14.28 12.82 -8.87
CA PHE A 226 13.69 11.92 -9.87
C PHE A 226 14.65 10.83 -10.32
N GLN A 227 15.95 11.16 -10.40
CA GLN A 227 17.03 10.20 -10.67
C GLN A 227 17.21 9.21 -9.51
N GLU A 228 17.17 9.66 -8.25
CA GLU A 228 17.22 8.80 -7.05
C GLU A 228 16.04 7.81 -7.02
N ILE A 229 14.81 8.29 -7.25
CA ILE A 229 13.59 7.47 -7.41
C ILE A 229 13.81 6.38 -8.47
N LYS A 230 14.36 6.74 -9.64
CA LYS A 230 14.65 5.80 -10.73
C LYS A 230 15.72 4.77 -10.35
N GLN A 231 16.82 5.22 -9.74
CA GLN A 231 17.97 4.39 -9.39
C GLN A 231 17.64 3.37 -8.30
N GLN A 232 16.82 3.75 -7.32
CA GLN A 232 16.34 2.83 -6.27
C GLN A 232 15.19 1.91 -6.73
N GLY A 233 14.71 2.07 -7.97
CA GLY A 233 13.66 1.23 -8.55
C GLY A 233 12.27 1.50 -7.96
N LEU A 234 11.97 2.76 -7.61
CA LEU A 234 10.63 3.17 -7.18
C LEU A 234 9.69 3.37 -8.38
N THR A 235 8.40 3.19 -8.12
CA THR A 235 7.33 3.43 -9.09
C THR A 235 6.48 4.62 -8.64
N PRO A 236 6.60 5.79 -9.26
CA PRO A 236 5.67 6.90 -9.03
C PRO A 236 4.23 6.53 -9.40
N ILE A 237 3.27 6.80 -8.51
CA ILE A 237 1.85 6.45 -8.65
C ILE A 237 0.94 7.68 -8.59
N SER A 238 -0.25 7.57 -9.20
CA SER A 238 -1.30 8.60 -9.09
C SER A 238 -2.06 8.51 -7.75
N PRO A 239 -2.70 9.60 -7.30
CA PRO A 239 -3.60 9.57 -6.14
C PRO A 239 -4.79 8.62 -6.33
N ASP A 240 -5.22 8.36 -7.57
CA ASP A 240 -6.26 7.37 -7.88
C ASP A 240 -5.82 5.93 -7.54
N MET A 241 -4.58 5.56 -7.86
CA MET A 241 -4.02 4.25 -7.49
C MET A 241 -3.90 4.14 -5.97
N LEU A 242 -3.46 5.22 -5.30
CA LEU A 242 -3.39 5.27 -3.85
C LEU A 242 -4.78 5.12 -3.21
N LEU A 243 -5.78 5.85 -3.69
CA LEU A 243 -7.17 5.76 -3.20
C LEU A 243 -7.75 4.35 -3.38
N ALA A 244 -7.51 3.73 -4.55
CA ALA A 244 -7.93 2.36 -4.80
C ALA A 244 -7.29 1.39 -3.81
N HIS A 245 -5.97 1.48 -3.62
CA HIS A 245 -5.23 0.67 -2.63
C HIS A 245 -5.78 0.87 -1.22
N LEU A 246 -5.86 2.11 -0.73
CA LEU A 246 -6.31 2.43 0.63
C LEU A 246 -7.75 1.97 0.91
N ARG A 247 -8.64 1.96 -0.10
CA ARG A 247 -10.02 1.48 0.06
C ARG A 247 -10.19 -0.03 -0.04
N THR A 248 -9.38 -0.71 -0.84
CA THR A 248 -9.64 -2.11 -1.25
C THR A 248 -8.57 -3.11 -0.82
N GLY A 249 -7.39 -2.64 -0.41
CA GLY A 249 -6.22 -3.50 -0.21
C GLY A 249 -5.60 -4.04 -1.51
N ILE A 250 -6.09 -3.63 -2.70
CA ILE A 250 -5.46 -3.98 -3.98
C ILE A 250 -4.00 -3.52 -3.96
N PRO A 251 -3.02 -4.39 -4.25
CA PRO A 251 -1.61 -4.05 -4.17
C PRO A 251 -1.22 -2.89 -5.09
N LEU A 252 -0.22 -2.13 -4.66
CA LEU A 252 0.45 -1.15 -5.51
C LEU A 252 1.63 -1.80 -6.27
N PRO A 253 2.12 -1.15 -7.34
CA PRO A 253 3.39 -1.52 -7.96
C PRO A 253 4.55 -1.56 -6.96
N ASN A 254 5.66 -2.21 -7.34
CA ASN A 254 6.81 -2.34 -6.44
C ASN A 254 7.37 -0.96 -6.04
N LYS A 255 7.70 -0.82 -4.76
CA LYS A 255 8.17 0.43 -4.11
C LYS A 255 7.43 1.69 -4.60
N PRO A 256 6.14 1.86 -4.29
CA PRO A 256 5.36 2.99 -4.76
C PRO A 256 5.81 4.30 -4.10
N VAL A 257 5.65 5.42 -4.80
CA VAL A 257 5.81 6.77 -4.23
C VAL A 257 4.81 7.71 -4.89
N LEU A 258 4.23 8.65 -4.13
CA LEU A 258 3.37 9.70 -4.70
C LEU A 258 4.10 11.04 -4.61
N LEU A 259 4.09 11.81 -5.70
CA LEU A 259 4.65 13.15 -5.76
C LEU A 259 3.52 14.18 -5.62
N SER A 260 3.65 15.12 -4.69
CA SER A 260 2.67 16.19 -4.45
C SER A 260 3.34 17.56 -4.45
N PHE A 261 2.70 18.52 -5.12
CA PHE A 261 3.19 19.90 -5.29
C PHE A 261 2.10 20.88 -4.85
N ASP A 262 2.35 21.62 -3.78
CA ASP A 262 1.34 22.49 -3.18
C ASP A 262 1.43 23.95 -3.64
N ASP A 263 0.34 24.67 -3.42
CA ASP A 263 0.03 26.07 -3.76
C ASP A 263 -0.28 26.42 -5.23
N GLY A 264 0.37 25.81 -6.22
CA GLY A 264 0.24 26.23 -7.63
C GLY A 264 1.21 27.35 -8.03
N TYR A 265 2.49 27.22 -7.67
CA TYR A 265 3.55 28.15 -8.08
C TYR A 265 3.88 28.07 -9.58
N GLY A 266 4.36 29.16 -10.17
CA GLY A 266 4.75 29.18 -11.59
C GLY A 266 5.83 28.15 -11.96
N GLY A 267 6.74 27.84 -11.03
CA GLY A 267 7.75 26.79 -11.18
C GLY A 267 7.18 25.38 -11.40
N HIS A 268 5.90 25.15 -11.06
CA HIS A 268 5.19 23.91 -11.36
C HIS A 268 5.03 23.69 -12.87
N TYR A 269 4.73 24.74 -13.63
CA TYR A 269 4.65 24.65 -15.09
C TYR A 269 6.03 24.74 -15.74
N GLU A 270 6.90 25.63 -15.25
CA GLU A 270 8.20 25.90 -15.87
C GLU A 270 9.20 24.75 -15.70
N TYR A 271 9.25 24.12 -14.52
CA TYR A 271 10.27 23.11 -14.19
C TYR A 271 9.70 21.73 -13.86
N VAL A 272 8.63 21.64 -13.06
CA VAL A 272 8.07 20.33 -12.65
C VAL A 272 7.45 19.59 -13.84
N TYR A 273 6.51 20.23 -14.55
CA TYR A 273 5.74 19.57 -15.60
C TYR A 273 6.62 19.00 -16.75
N PRO A 274 7.65 19.72 -17.26
CA PRO A 274 8.61 19.12 -18.22
C PRO A 274 9.37 17.92 -17.67
N LEU A 275 9.75 17.92 -16.38
CA LEU A 275 10.41 16.79 -15.74
C LEU A 275 9.46 15.59 -15.57
N LEU A 276 8.20 15.80 -15.17
CA LEU A 276 7.20 14.73 -15.11
C LEU A 276 7.06 14.04 -16.48
N LYS A 277 6.95 14.81 -17.57
CA LYS A 277 6.90 14.27 -18.94
C LYS A 277 8.19 13.55 -19.37
N LYS A 278 9.37 14.09 -19.02
CA LYS A 278 10.69 13.48 -19.30
C LYS A 278 10.86 12.11 -18.64
N TYR A 279 10.27 11.92 -17.45
CA TYR A 279 10.40 10.68 -16.66
C TYR A 279 9.18 9.75 -16.75
N GLY A 280 8.03 10.24 -17.23
CA GLY A 280 6.75 9.52 -17.22
C GLY A 280 6.16 9.38 -15.82
N TYR A 281 6.38 10.36 -14.94
CA TYR A 281 6.01 10.28 -13.53
C TYR A 281 4.67 11.01 -13.28
N PRO A 282 3.64 10.35 -12.70
CA PRO A 282 2.45 11.03 -12.24
C PRO A 282 2.70 11.87 -10.96
N ALA A 283 1.95 12.95 -10.80
CA ALA A 283 1.96 13.79 -9.61
C ALA A 283 0.59 14.46 -9.35
N VAL A 284 0.35 14.87 -8.11
CA VAL A 284 -0.80 15.69 -7.72
C VAL A 284 -0.38 17.14 -7.44
N PHE A 285 -1.19 18.10 -7.86
CA PHE A 285 -0.97 19.54 -7.66
C PHE A 285 -2.11 20.12 -6.83
N SER A 286 -1.81 20.69 -5.67
CA SER A 286 -2.78 21.27 -4.74
C SER A 286 -2.93 22.76 -5.01
N ILE A 287 -4.05 23.17 -5.64
CA ILE A 287 -4.25 24.55 -6.13
C ILE A 287 -5.15 25.35 -5.20
N TYR A 288 -4.69 26.53 -4.74
CA TYR A 288 -5.56 27.51 -4.08
C TYR A 288 -5.87 28.71 -4.98
N LEU A 289 -7.14 29.08 -5.05
CA LEU A 289 -7.65 29.94 -6.12
C LEU A 289 -7.07 31.36 -6.11
N LYS A 290 -6.86 31.97 -4.94
CA LYS A 290 -6.30 33.34 -4.86
C LYS A 290 -4.86 33.45 -5.37
N LYS A 291 -4.09 32.35 -5.43
CA LYS A 291 -2.75 32.40 -6.04
C LYS A 291 -2.83 32.61 -7.55
N MET A 292 -3.82 31.98 -8.19
CA MET A 292 -4.09 32.03 -9.63
C MET A 292 -4.49 33.43 -10.13
N GLU A 293 -4.74 34.38 -9.22
CA GLU A 293 -4.93 35.81 -9.53
C GLU A 293 -3.61 36.52 -9.87
N GLY A 294 -2.46 35.90 -9.62
CA GLY A 294 -1.13 36.45 -9.94
C GLY A 294 -0.71 37.64 -9.07
N THR A 295 -1.41 37.89 -7.94
CA THR A 295 -1.17 39.05 -7.07
C THR A 295 -0.13 38.77 -5.97
N THR A 296 0.37 37.54 -5.84
CA THR A 296 1.41 37.17 -4.86
C THR A 296 2.81 37.59 -5.31
N LYS A 297 3.74 37.76 -4.36
CA LYS A 297 5.14 38.13 -4.66
C LYS A 297 5.88 37.13 -5.54
N ARG A 298 5.53 35.85 -5.45
CA ARG A 298 6.10 34.77 -6.25
C ARG A 298 5.23 34.47 -7.47
N SER A 299 5.85 33.97 -8.52
CA SER A 299 5.18 33.53 -9.73
C SER A 299 4.16 32.43 -9.42
N SER A 300 3.04 32.45 -10.14
CA SER A 300 1.90 31.54 -9.95
C SER A 300 1.49 30.95 -11.30
N LEU A 301 0.86 29.79 -11.28
CA LEU A 301 0.27 29.22 -12.50
C LEU A 301 -0.78 30.18 -13.09
N THR A 302 -0.84 30.29 -14.42
CA THR A 302 -2.01 30.85 -15.10
C THR A 302 -3.09 29.79 -15.28
N TRP A 303 -4.32 30.20 -15.57
CA TRP A 303 -5.42 29.26 -15.84
C TRP A 303 -5.16 28.41 -17.09
N GLU A 304 -4.55 28.99 -18.12
CA GLU A 304 -4.18 28.31 -19.36
C GLU A 304 -3.08 27.26 -19.11
N GLN A 305 -2.09 27.59 -18.28
CA GLN A 305 -1.06 26.65 -17.83
C GLN A 305 -1.66 25.49 -17.04
N LEU A 306 -2.55 25.79 -16.09
CA LEU A 306 -3.21 24.78 -15.27
C LEU A 306 -4.12 23.86 -16.11
N GLN A 307 -4.86 24.41 -17.09
CA GLN A 307 -5.64 23.63 -18.06
C GLN A 307 -4.74 22.73 -18.93
N ALA A 308 -3.61 23.25 -19.42
CA ALA A 308 -2.65 22.49 -20.22
C ALA A 308 -1.91 21.40 -19.42
N MET A 309 -1.76 21.57 -18.11
CA MET A 309 -1.30 20.52 -17.19
C MET A 309 -2.40 19.49 -16.93
N ALA A 310 -3.60 19.93 -16.55
CA ALA A 310 -4.72 19.05 -16.16
C ALA A 310 -5.27 18.16 -17.30
N ALA A 311 -4.95 18.49 -18.56
CA ALA A 311 -5.24 17.64 -19.72
C ALA A 311 -4.23 16.48 -19.92
N ASP A 312 -3.09 16.49 -19.23
CA ASP A 312 -2.07 15.43 -19.31
C ASP A 312 -2.34 14.35 -18.24
N PRO A 313 -2.38 13.05 -18.61
CA PRO A 313 -2.67 11.96 -17.66
C PRO A 313 -1.62 11.79 -16.54
N LEU A 314 -0.47 12.46 -16.61
CA LEU A 314 0.50 12.53 -15.52
C LEU A 314 0.11 13.51 -14.41
N VAL A 315 -0.88 14.38 -14.62
CA VAL A 315 -1.27 15.44 -13.68
C VAL A 315 -2.62 15.14 -13.05
N THR A 316 -2.71 15.21 -11.73
CA THR A 316 -3.98 15.27 -11.00
C THR A 316 -4.10 16.59 -10.25
N ILE A 317 -5.28 17.21 -10.26
CA ILE A 317 -5.55 18.44 -9.51
C ILE A 317 -6.26 18.10 -8.18
N SER A 318 -5.73 18.65 -7.09
CA SER A 318 -6.32 18.66 -5.76
C SER A 318 -6.74 20.09 -5.41
N ALA A 319 -7.86 20.27 -4.72
CA ALA A 319 -8.26 21.57 -4.21
C ALA A 319 -7.47 21.90 -2.93
N HIS A 320 -6.97 23.14 -2.82
CA HIS A 320 -6.19 23.60 -1.67
C HIS A 320 -6.80 24.85 -1.03
N SER A 321 -8.13 24.91 -0.99
CA SER A 321 -8.97 26.03 -0.58
C SER A 321 -9.06 27.22 -1.56
N ILE A 322 -9.81 28.27 -1.21
CA ILE A 322 -9.86 29.51 -1.99
C ILE A 322 -8.68 30.40 -1.61
N SER A 323 -8.52 30.71 -0.33
CA SER A 323 -7.60 31.75 0.14
C SER A 323 -6.36 31.26 0.87
N HIS A 324 -6.20 29.94 1.05
CA HIS A 324 -5.15 29.34 1.87
C HIS A 324 -5.09 29.94 3.31
N PRO A 325 -6.18 29.82 4.10
CA PRO A 325 -6.15 30.18 5.51
C PRO A 325 -5.14 29.30 6.26
N SER A 326 -4.30 29.88 7.11
CA SER A 326 -3.27 29.15 7.87
C SER A 326 -3.82 28.14 8.88
N ASP A 327 -5.13 28.18 9.16
CA ASP A 327 -5.86 27.18 9.93
C ASP A 327 -7.34 27.21 9.53
N LEU A 328 -7.91 26.05 9.17
CA LEU A 328 -9.34 25.92 8.87
C LEU A 328 -10.19 25.77 10.14
N ARG A 329 -9.62 25.29 11.25
CA ARG A 329 -10.35 24.98 12.50
C ARG A 329 -11.06 26.18 13.14
N PRO A 330 -10.52 27.42 13.18
CA PRO A 330 -11.21 28.56 13.78
C PRO A 330 -12.28 29.19 12.88
N LEU A 331 -12.42 28.75 11.62
CA LEU A 331 -13.36 29.35 10.67
C LEU A 331 -14.82 29.05 11.04
N THR A 332 -15.70 29.99 10.68
CA THR A 332 -17.15 29.78 10.71
C THR A 332 -17.57 28.78 9.63
N ASP A 333 -18.76 28.20 9.77
CA ASP A 333 -19.29 27.22 8.82
C ASP A 333 -19.50 27.84 7.41
N ASP A 334 -19.90 29.12 7.32
CA ASP A 334 -19.98 29.84 6.04
C ASP A 334 -18.60 30.01 5.38
N GLN A 335 -17.57 30.28 6.17
CA GLN A 335 -16.18 30.34 5.68
C GLN A 335 -15.67 28.96 5.26
N LEU A 336 -16.01 27.89 5.98
CA LEU A 336 -15.67 26.51 5.58
C LEU A 336 -16.38 26.11 4.29
N ASN A 337 -17.65 26.48 4.12
CA ASN A 337 -18.37 26.29 2.86
C ASN A 337 -17.66 26.99 1.68
N GLN A 338 -17.24 28.24 1.85
CA GLN A 338 -16.44 28.95 0.83
C GLN A 338 -15.12 28.22 0.56
N GLU A 339 -14.31 28.01 1.60
CA GLU A 339 -12.96 27.46 1.45
C GLU A 339 -12.95 26.00 0.96
N ILE A 340 -13.99 25.18 1.21
CA ILE A 340 -13.97 23.73 0.93
C ILE A 340 -14.90 23.32 -0.22
N ILE A 341 -16.14 23.84 -0.25
CA ILE A 341 -17.16 23.47 -1.25
C ILE A 341 -17.08 24.39 -2.47
N ILE A 342 -17.03 25.71 -2.27
CA ILE A 342 -16.98 26.66 -3.38
C ILE A 342 -15.63 26.61 -4.10
N SER A 343 -14.52 26.37 -3.40
CA SER A 343 -13.21 26.11 -4.01
C SER A 343 -13.25 24.94 -5.01
N LYS A 344 -13.86 23.82 -4.62
CA LYS A 344 -14.09 22.66 -5.48
C LYS A 344 -14.83 23.05 -6.75
N ARG A 345 -16.02 23.64 -6.56
CA ARG A 345 -16.93 23.99 -7.65
C ARG A 345 -16.28 24.93 -8.65
N LEU A 346 -15.54 25.94 -8.19
CA LEU A 346 -14.85 26.88 -9.06
C LEU A 346 -13.71 26.23 -9.86
N LEU A 347 -12.97 25.27 -9.27
CA LEU A 347 -11.99 24.46 -10.03
C LEU A 347 -12.68 23.58 -11.07
N GLU A 348 -13.76 22.89 -10.71
CA GLU A 348 -14.53 22.03 -11.62
C GLU A 348 -15.12 22.84 -12.81
N GLU A 349 -15.71 24.02 -12.54
CA GLU A 349 -16.24 24.94 -13.55
C GLU A 349 -15.15 25.50 -14.48
N ARG A 350 -13.94 25.79 -13.96
CA ARG A 350 -12.83 26.37 -14.73
C ARG A 350 -12.04 25.36 -15.55
N LEU A 351 -11.95 24.11 -15.10
CA LEU A 351 -11.14 23.06 -15.72
C LEU A 351 -11.99 22.04 -16.51
N GLY A 352 -13.30 21.97 -16.27
CA GLY A 352 -14.20 21.01 -16.95
C GLY A 352 -13.98 19.55 -16.54
N ILE A 353 -13.27 19.32 -15.43
CA ILE A 353 -12.97 17.99 -14.86
C ILE A 353 -13.46 17.92 -13.40
N PRO A 354 -13.83 16.74 -12.89
CA PRO A 354 -14.18 16.59 -11.49
C PRO A 354 -12.93 16.69 -10.58
N ILE A 355 -13.08 17.27 -9.39
CA ILE A 355 -12.02 17.36 -8.39
C ILE A 355 -12.31 16.38 -7.25
N HIS A 356 -11.49 15.33 -7.14
CA HIS A 356 -11.68 14.24 -6.19
C HIS A 356 -10.88 14.40 -4.88
N TYR A 357 -9.89 15.29 -4.86
CA TYR A 357 -8.91 15.40 -3.78
C TYR A 357 -8.92 16.78 -3.14
N PHE A 358 -8.66 16.82 -1.84
CA PHE A 358 -8.43 18.04 -1.07
C PHE A 358 -7.09 17.98 -0.36
N THR A 359 -6.44 19.12 -0.16
CA THR A 359 -5.22 19.25 0.63
C THR A 359 -5.46 20.30 1.69
N TYR A 360 -5.28 19.98 2.98
CA TYR A 360 -5.47 20.94 4.06
C TYR A 360 -4.33 21.98 4.07
N PRO A 361 -4.62 23.30 4.00
CA PRO A 361 -3.64 24.35 4.25
C PRO A 361 -2.92 24.13 5.59
N GLU A 362 -1.58 24.17 5.56
CA GLU A 362 -0.68 23.87 6.69
C GLU A 362 -0.99 22.54 7.43
N GLY A 363 -1.71 21.60 6.81
CA GLY A 363 -2.11 20.33 7.43
C GLY A 363 -3.13 20.43 8.58
N LYS A 364 -3.72 21.60 8.86
CA LYS A 364 -4.56 21.80 10.05
C LYS A 364 -6.03 21.50 9.78
N TYR A 365 -6.54 20.47 10.46
CA TYR A 365 -7.96 20.09 10.43
C TYR A 365 -8.42 19.56 11.80
N ASP A 366 -9.73 19.41 11.95
CA ASP A 366 -10.36 18.69 13.06
C ASP A 366 -11.53 17.83 12.52
N ALA A 367 -12.34 17.24 13.40
CA ALA A 367 -13.49 16.44 13.01
C ALA A 367 -14.58 17.24 12.26
N ARG A 368 -14.77 18.54 12.58
CA ARG A 368 -15.74 19.41 11.91
C ARG A 368 -15.25 19.77 10.51
N VAL A 369 -14.00 20.21 10.37
CA VAL A 369 -13.38 20.51 9.07
C VAL A 369 -13.41 19.25 8.17
N LYS A 370 -13.11 18.07 8.73
CA LYS A 370 -13.19 16.79 8.02
C LYS A 370 -14.61 16.48 7.52
N GLN A 371 -15.65 16.77 8.31
CA GLN A 371 -17.04 16.61 7.86
C GLN A 371 -17.39 17.51 6.67
N TRP A 372 -16.90 18.76 6.63
CA TRP A 372 -17.06 19.64 5.47
C TRP A 372 -16.36 19.10 4.21
N VAL A 373 -15.16 18.55 4.33
CA VAL A 373 -14.45 17.89 3.21
C VAL A 373 -15.20 16.65 2.71
N ILE A 374 -15.78 15.84 3.61
CA ILE A 374 -16.62 14.70 3.23
C ILE A 374 -17.92 15.17 2.55
N ALA A 375 -18.58 16.21 3.08
CA ALA A 375 -19.81 16.77 2.53
C ALA A 375 -19.62 17.40 1.14
N ALA A 376 -18.45 17.96 0.86
CA ALA A 376 -18.04 18.44 -0.47
C ALA A 376 -17.85 17.30 -1.50
N GLY A 377 -17.93 16.03 -1.08
CA GLY A 377 -17.76 14.87 -1.95
C GLY A 377 -16.34 14.68 -2.46
N TYR A 378 -15.32 15.14 -1.71
CA TYR A 378 -13.96 14.67 -1.92
C TYR A 378 -13.86 13.19 -1.50
N GLN A 379 -12.91 12.45 -2.08
CA GLN A 379 -12.76 11.00 -1.85
C GLN A 379 -11.56 10.66 -0.96
N LEU A 380 -10.58 11.56 -0.89
CA LEU A 380 -9.39 11.49 -0.05
C LEU A 380 -8.88 12.91 0.22
N ALA A 381 -8.29 13.14 1.40
CA ALA A 381 -7.62 14.41 1.71
C ALA A 381 -6.24 14.24 2.31
N PHE A 382 -5.30 15.06 1.82
CA PHE A 382 -3.90 15.11 2.24
C PHE A 382 -3.69 16.12 3.37
N SER A 383 -2.81 15.75 4.30
CA SER A 383 -2.39 16.55 5.44
C SER A 383 -0.87 16.61 5.54
N MET A 384 -0.37 17.33 6.55
CA MET A 384 1.03 17.27 7.02
C MET A 384 1.06 17.48 8.54
N ASP A 385 2.14 17.04 9.18
CA ASP A 385 2.56 17.43 10.54
C ASP A 385 4.08 17.28 10.59
N ASP A 386 4.82 18.38 10.80
CA ASP A 386 6.29 18.38 10.81
C ASP A 386 6.88 17.51 11.94
N ASN A 387 6.07 17.10 12.92
CA ASN A 387 6.48 16.28 14.05
C ASN A 387 6.07 14.79 13.90
N ASP A 388 5.22 14.47 12.92
CA ASP A 388 4.59 13.15 12.75
C ASP A 388 4.35 12.83 11.26
N GLU A 389 5.40 12.99 10.46
CA GLU A 389 5.42 12.52 9.06
C GLU A 389 5.24 11.01 8.98
N LYS A 390 4.32 10.55 8.13
CA LYS A 390 3.96 9.12 8.04
C LYS A 390 3.54 8.68 6.65
N TYR A 391 3.71 7.37 6.42
CA TYR A 391 3.22 6.68 5.22
C TYR A 391 1.71 6.72 5.13
N ALA A 392 1.16 6.72 3.91
CA ALA A 392 -0.28 6.86 3.69
C ALA A 392 -1.11 5.81 4.45
N GLY A 393 -0.69 4.53 4.45
CA GLY A 393 -1.36 3.44 5.16
C GLY A 393 -1.35 3.57 6.70
N ALA A 394 -0.40 4.32 7.27
CA ALA A 394 -0.32 4.60 8.71
C ALA A 394 -1.23 5.76 9.16
N SER A 395 -1.96 6.38 8.22
CA SER A 395 -2.90 7.46 8.53
C SER A 395 -4.17 6.92 9.23
N PRO A 396 -4.89 7.74 10.02
CA PRO A 396 -6.12 7.30 10.69
C PRO A 396 -7.21 6.86 9.70
N ASP A 397 -7.47 7.68 8.68
CA ASP A 397 -8.53 7.52 7.69
C ASP A 397 -8.19 8.22 6.35
N LEU A 398 -9.07 8.05 5.34
CA LEU A 398 -8.89 8.62 3.99
C LEU A 398 -8.86 10.16 3.95
N PHE A 399 -9.26 10.87 5.01
CA PHE A 399 -9.30 12.34 5.08
C PHE A 399 -8.27 12.90 6.06
N SER A 400 -7.17 12.18 6.24
CA SER A 400 -6.04 12.54 7.10
C SER A 400 -4.72 11.97 6.59
N ILE A 401 -4.57 11.83 5.27
CA ILE A 401 -3.43 11.14 4.66
C ILE A 401 -2.14 11.94 4.88
N GLY A 402 -1.23 11.37 5.66
CA GLY A 402 0.08 11.94 5.96
C GLY A 402 1.00 12.03 4.74
N ARG A 403 1.95 12.96 4.82
CA ARG A 403 2.98 13.22 3.80
C ARG A 403 4.32 13.47 4.48
N PHE A 404 5.40 13.39 3.71
CA PHE A 404 6.77 13.74 4.09
C PHE A 404 7.18 14.99 3.32
N GLY A 405 7.81 15.96 3.98
CA GLY A 405 8.51 17.06 3.32
C GLY A 405 9.66 16.52 2.45
N GLN A 406 9.91 17.18 1.32
CA GLN A 406 10.92 16.76 0.33
C GLN A 406 12.32 16.51 0.91
N SER A 407 12.70 17.20 2.01
CA SER A 407 13.97 16.99 2.72
C SER A 407 14.14 15.56 3.27
N ASN A 408 13.04 14.86 3.57
CA ASN A 408 13.03 13.50 4.10
C ASN A 408 12.89 12.42 3.02
N LEU A 409 12.92 12.80 1.73
CA LEU A 409 12.79 11.90 0.57
C LEU A 409 13.58 10.60 0.75
N LYS A 410 14.90 10.69 1.01
CA LYS A 410 15.79 9.51 1.08
C LYS A 410 15.39 8.53 2.19
N THR A 411 14.96 9.04 3.33
CA THR A 411 14.48 8.24 4.46
C THR A 411 13.14 7.58 4.14
N ALA A 412 12.21 8.34 3.55
CA ALA A 412 10.87 7.88 3.21
C ALA A 412 10.88 6.81 2.09
N ILE A 413 11.69 6.97 1.04
CA ILE A 413 11.75 6.00 -0.08
C ILE A 413 12.48 4.71 0.29
N ALA A 414 13.40 4.73 1.27
CA ALA A 414 14.16 3.54 1.66
C ALA A 414 13.26 2.41 2.20
N SER A 415 12.12 2.75 2.80
CA SER A 415 11.15 1.77 3.31
C SER A 415 9.94 1.56 2.38
N ALA A 416 9.95 2.14 1.17
CA ALA A 416 8.79 2.12 0.27
C ALA A 416 8.35 0.70 -0.09
N TRP A 417 7.08 0.37 0.15
CA TRP A 417 6.51 -0.95 -0.10
C TRP A 417 5.01 -0.90 -0.35
N GLY A 418 4.55 -1.53 -1.44
CA GLY A 418 3.16 -1.50 -1.90
C GLY A 418 2.22 -2.51 -1.26
N GLY A 419 2.65 -3.17 -0.18
CA GLY A 419 1.98 -4.32 0.41
C GLY A 419 2.33 -5.64 -0.31
N TYR A 420 1.71 -6.74 0.12
CA TYR A 420 1.82 -8.02 -0.58
C TYR A 420 1.11 -7.97 -1.95
N PRO A 421 1.60 -8.73 -2.95
CA PRO A 421 0.91 -8.88 -4.24
C PRO A 421 -0.50 -9.45 -4.10
N ALA A 422 -1.27 -9.42 -5.20
CA ALA A 422 -2.69 -9.76 -5.18
C ALA A 422 -2.88 -11.22 -4.75
N PRO A 423 -3.97 -11.53 -4.00
CA PRO A 423 -4.28 -12.91 -3.64
C PRO A 423 -4.37 -13.80 -4.89
N VAL A 424 -3.63 -14.90 -4.89
CA VAL A 424 -3.72 -15.95 -5.92
C VAL A 424 -4.62 -17.09 -5.43
N PRO A 425 -5.23 -17.88 -6.35
CA PRO A 425 -5.93 -19.11 -5.99
C PRO A 425 -5.10 -20.05 -5.10
N ALA A 426 -5.77 -20.83 -4.24
CA ALA A 426 -5.11 -21.61 -3.18
C ALA A 426 -4.17 -22.73 -3.71
N ASP A 427 -4.39 -23.17 -4.93
CA ASP A 427 -3.57 -24.13 -5.69
C ASP A 427 -2.35 -23.50 -6.39
N GLN A 428 -2.27 -22.16 -6.45
CA GLN A 428 -1.16 -21.44 -7.06
C GLN A 428 -0.09 -21.04 -6.04
N PHE A 429 1.17 -21.08 -6.50
CA PHE A 429 2.35 -20.78 -5.71
C PHE A 429 3.35 -19.93 -6.49
N ASN A 430 3.94 -18.96 -5.81
CA ASN A 430 4.98 -18.10 -6.36
C ASN A 430 6.33 -18.41 -5.71
N LEU A 431 6.97 -19.47 -6.22
CA LEU A 431 8.26 -19.99 -5.72
C LEU A 431 9.47 -19.30 -6.38
N THR A 432 9.25 -18.22 -7.13
CA THR A 432 10.27 -17.61 -8.01
C THR A 432 10.55 -16.13 -7.75
N THR A 433 9.75 -15.46 -6.90
CA THR A 433 10.07 -14.11 -6.44
C THR A 433 11.40 -14.09 -5.68
N PRO A 434 12.18 -12.99 -5.76
CA PRO A 434 13.35 -12.78 -4.93
C PRO A 434 13.05 -13.01 -3.45
N ILE A 435 14.04 -13.47 -2.70
CA ILE A 435 13.93 -13.62 -1.25
C ILE A 435 14.13 -12.23 -0.64
N GLU A 436 13.17 -11.76 0.15
CA GLU A 436 13.21 -10.47 0.83
C GLU A 436 12.96 -10.63 2.33
N HIS A 437 13.70 -9.86 3.14
CA HIS A 437 13.53 -9.74 4.58
C HIS A 437 12.75 -8.46 4.93
N ARG A 438 11.77 -8.56 5.83
CA ARG A 438 10.96 -7.42 6.33
C ARG A 438 10.63 -7.60 7.81
N GLU A 439 10.57 -6.48 8.54
CA GLU A 439 10.19 -6.42 9.95
C GLU A 439 8.86 -5.67 10.12
N PHE A 440 8.01 -6.16 11.03
CA PHE A 440 6.67 -5.64 11.28
C PHE A 440 6.42 -5.46 12.78
N LYS A 441 5.70 -4.38 13.13
CA LYS A 441 5.17 -4.13 14.48
C LYS A 441 3.65 -4.08 14.39
N LEU A 442 2.96 -5.15 14.79
CA LEU A 442 1.51 -5.27 14.61
C LEU A 442 0.85 -6.00 15.78
N ASN A 443 -0.21 -5.41 16.34
CA ASN A 443 -0.93 -5.89 17.53
C ASN A 443 -0.01 -6.13 18.75
N GLY A 444 1.06 -5.34 18.88
CA GLY A 444 2.07 -5.50 19.92
C GLY A 444 3.06 -6.64 19.69
N ASN A 445 3.05 -7.26 18.51
CA ASN A 445 4.00 -8.30 18.11
C ASN A 445 5.08 -7.72 17.19
N ASP A 446 6.33 -7.97 17.54
CA ASP A 446 7.52 -7.63 16.74
C ASP A 446 7.88 -8.87 15.92
N ILE A 447 7.60 -8.84 14.62
CA ILE A 447 7.66 -10.01 13.73
C ILE A 447 8.68 -9.77 12.62
N ILE A 448 9.57 -10.74 12.44
CA ILE A 448 10.48 -10.82 11.30
C ILE A 448 9.90 -11.80 10.29
N LEU A 449 9.81 -11.40 9.03
CA LEU A 449 9.43 -12.24 7.90
C LEU A 449 10.56 -12.30 6.86
N VAL A 450 10.79 -13.48 6.30
CA VAL A 450 11.59 -13.68 5.10
C VAL A 450 10.74 -14.43 4.07
N SER A 451 10.40 -13.76 2.97
CA SER A 451 9.45 -14.23 1.96
C SER A 451 10.08 -14.43 0.60
N GLY A 452 9.59 -15.41 -0.17
CA GLY A 452 9.99 -15.67 -1.55
C GLY A 452 10.92 -16.88 -1.70
N GLY A 453 11.53 -17.03 -2.88
CA GLY A 453 12.36 -18.17 -3.23
C GLY A 453 11.62 -19.51 -3.28
N THR A 454 12.38 -20.59 -3.43
CA THR A 454 11.88 -21.97 -3.42
C THR A 454 12.22 -22.63 -2.08
N PRO A 455 11.25 -23.20 -1.34
CA PRO A 455 11.51 -23.83 -0.07
C PRO A 455 12.01 -25.26 -0.27
N ARG A 456 12.95 -25.69 0.56
CA ARG A 456 13.41 -27.07 0.71
C ARG A 456 13.69 -27.34 2.18
N THR A 457 13.90 -28.61 2.55
CA THR A 457 14.34 -28.96 3.89
C THR A 457 15.74 -29.55 3.89
N ILE A 458 16.45 -29.30 4.99
CA ILE A 458 17.80 -29.82 5.23
C ILE A 458 17.79 -30.54 6.57
N HIS A 459 18.18 -31.80 6.57
CA HIS A 459 18.34 -32.61 7.77
C HIS A 459 19.83 -32.89 7.99
N ALA A 460 20.39 -32.37 9.08
CA ALA A 460 21.79 -32.50 9.45
C ALA A 460 22.06 -33.77 10.29
N ASP A 461 23.28 -34.29 10.24
CA ASP A 461 23.65 -35.50 10.99
C ASP A 461 23.69 -35.31 12.51
N SER A 462 23.80 -34.06 12.96
CA SER A 462 23.74 -33.64 14.36
C SER A 462 22.90 -32.37 14.53
N ARG A 463 22.70 -31.94 15.78
CA ARG A 463 22.07 -30.66 16.09
C ARG A 463 23.07 -29.51 15.95
N TYR A 464 22.73 -28.54 15.11
CA TYR A 464 23.53 -27.34 14.87
C TYR A 464 22.67 -26.08 14.95
N GLN A 465 23.31 -24.90 14.96
CA GLN A 465 22.60 -23.64 14.76
C GLN A 465 22.16 -23.51 13.30
N VAL A 466 21.04 -22.82 13.04
CA VAL A 466 20.53 -22.69 11.67
C VAL A 466 21.55 -22.07 10.70
N PRO A 467 22.30 -20.99 11.05
CA PRO A 467 23.38 -20.47 10.19
C PRO A 467 24.48 -21.48 9.85
N GLU A 468 24.78 -22.42 10.75
CA GLU A 468 25.79 -23.47 10.53
C GLU A 468 25.30 -24.50 9.51
N ILE A 469 24.00 -24.87 9.57
CA ILE A 469 23.36 -25.80 8.62
C ILE A 469 23.28 -25.20 7.22
N LEU A 470 23.01 -23.90 7.10
CA LEU A 470 22.90 -23.23 5.80
C LEU A 470 24.28 -23.03 5.12
N LYS A 471 25.38 -23.12 5.85
CA LYS A 471 26.72 -22.82 5.33
C LYS A 471 27.10 -23.74 4.16
N GLY A 472 27.37 -23.15 3.00
CA GLY A 472 27.75 -23.88 1.78
C GLY A 472 26.58 -24.52 1.03
N THR A 473 25.34 -24.37 1.49
CA THR A 473 24.16 -24.98 0.86
C THR A 473 23.64 -24.21 -0.36
N GLY A 474 23.91 -22.90 -0.43
CA GLY A 474 23.33 -21.98 -1.42
C GLY A 474 21.95 -21.42 -1.04
N ALA A 475 21.39 -21.80 0.12
CA ALA A 475 20.20 -21.16 0.67
C ALA A 475 20.52 -19.74 1.18
N VAL A 476 19.61 -18.80 0.95
CA VAL A 476 19.73 -17.41 1.44
C VAL A 476 19.19 -17.29 2.87
N ALA A 477 18.18 -18.08 3.21
CA ALA A 477 17.53 -18.04 4.51
C ALA A 477 17.14 -19.43 5.01
N GLY A 478 16.90 -19.55 6.32
CA GLY A 478 16.38 -20.78 6.90
C GLY A 478 15.84 -20.62 8.32
N LEU A 479 14.93 -21.52 8.70
CA LEU A 479 14.17 -21.53 9.95
C LEU A 479 14.28 -22.90 10.63
N ASP A 480 14.18 -23.00 11.96
CA ASP A 480 14.08 -24.31 12.62
C ASP A 480 12.85 -25.10 12.13
N GLY A 481 13.09 -26.29 11.59
CA GLY A 481 12.17 -26.85 10.60
C GLY A 481 11.16 -27.89 11.10
N THR A 482 11.22 -28.31 12.37
CA THR A 482 10.33 -29.35 12.94
C THR A 482 10.06 -29.10 14.41
N PHE A 483 8.85 -29.47 14.86
CA PHE A 483 8.38 -29.24 16.22
C PHE A 483 9.06 -30.13 17.29
N PHE A 484 9.73 -29.51 18.28
CA PHE A 484 10.49 -30.20 19.35
C PHE A 484 9.86 -30.06 20.76
N SER A 485 8.65 -30.60 21.00
CA SER A 485 7.97 -30.50 22.30
C SER A 485 8.63 -31.23 23.48
N LEU A 486 9.50 -32.22 23.25
CA LEU A 486 10.02 -33.05 24.34
C LEU A 486 11.21 -32.41 25.05
N LYS A 487 11.02 -32.10 26.33
CA LYS A 487 11.97 -31.43 27.26
C LYS A 487 13.34 -32.12 27.38
N SER A 488 13.45 -33.38 26.97
CA SER A 488 14.59 -34.27 27.20
C SER A 488 15.24 -34.86 25.93
N LEU A 489 14.92 -34.36 24.72
CA LEU A 489 15.52 -34.85 23.47
C LEU A 489 16.97 -34.37 23.28
N ASN A 490 17.92 -35.15 23.80
CA ASN A 490 19.34 -35.09 23.42
C ASN A 490 19.63 -36.04 22.23
N SER A 491 18.74 -36.08 21.24
CA SER A 491 18.91 -36.89 20.03
C SER A 491 18.58 -36.10 18.76
N ASN A 492 19.02 -36.63 17.63
CA ASN A 492 18.74 -36.12 16.28
C ASN A 492 17.42 -36.69 15.72
N ILE A 493 16.68 -37.46 16.53
CA ILE A 493 15.38 -38.04 16.15
C ILE A 493 14.33 -36.93 16.21
N LEU A 494 13.54 -36.82 15.14
CA LEU A 494 12.45 -35.88 15.02
C LEU A 494 11.19 -36.43 15.70
N ILE A 495 10.35 -35.53 16.23
CA ILE A 495 9.03 -35.89 16.74
C ILE A 495 8.09 -35.96 15.53
N GLY A 496 8.12 -37.09 14.83
CA GLY A 496 7.38 -37.33 13.59
C GLY A 496 8.31 -37.65 12.41
N PRO A 497 7.76 -38.18 11.31
CA PRO A 497 8.53 -38.44 10.11
C PRO A 497 8.96 -37.15 9.41
N ALA A 498 10.08 -37.23 8.68
CA ALA A 498 10.49 -36.21 7.73
C ALA A 498 11.04 -36.85 6.45
N LEU A 499 10.92 -36.13 5.35
CA LEU A 499 11.61 -36.35 4.09
C LEU A 499 12.37 -35.07 3.80
N SER A 500 13.68 -35.16 3.56
CA SER A 500 14.47 -34.01 3.12
C SER A 500 15.26 -34.34 1.86
N SER A 501 15.38 -33.34 0.98
CA SER A 501 16.15 -33.45 -0.27
C SER A 501 17.60 -33.92 -0.11
N ASN A 502 18.20 -33.73 1.07
CA ASN A 502 19.59 -34.10 1.36
C ASN A 502 19.78 -35.44 2.10
N ARG A 503 18.73 -35.99 2.73
CA ARG A 503 18.84 -37.20 3.60
C ARG A 503 17.84 -38.30 3.24
N GLY A 504 16.82 -38.02 2.42
CA GLY A 504 15.74 -38.95 2.14
C GLY A 504 14.75 -39.05 3.31
N PHE A 505 14.02 -40.16 3.38
CA PHE A 505 12.95 -40.37 4.36
C PHE A 505 13.49 -40.91 5.69
N VAL A 506 13.14 -40.23 6.78
CA VAL A 506 13.40 -40.61 8.17
C VAL A 506 12.05 -40.84 8.86
N PRO A 507 11.72 -42.08 9.29
CA PRO A 507 10.46 -42.35 9.99
C PRO A 507 10.46 -41.74 11.40
N GLY A 508 9.28 -41.29 11.83
CA GLY A 508 9.03 -40.89 13.21
C GLY A 508 8.87 -42.10 14.13
N ASN A 509 9.05 -41.86 15.44
CA ASN A 509 8.88 -42.88 16.47
C ASN A 509 7.41 -43.34 16.55
N LYS A 510 7.18 -44.64 16.31
CA LYS A 510 5.83 -45.25 16.31
C LYS A 510 5.04 -45.01 17.60
N SER A 511 5.70 -44.86 18.75
CA SER A 511 5.05 -44.59 20.05
C SER A 511 4.70 -43.12 20.29
N GLU A 512 5.23 -42.21 19.47
CA GLU A 512 5.04 -40.76 19.60
C GLU A 512 4.12 -40.22 18.51
N ASN A 513 4.15 -40.80 17.30
CA ASN A 513 3.32 -40.40 16.17
C ASN A 513 1.81 -40.27 16.49
N PRO A 514 1.16 -41.13 17.31
CA PRO A 514 -0.24 -40.93 17.68
C PRO A 514 -0.53 -39.60 18.40
N LYS A 515 0.47 -38.99 19.06
CA LYS A 515 0.38 -37.66 19.71
C LYS A 515 0.46 -36.49 18.70
N LEU A 516 0.74 -36.82 17.44
CA LEU A 516 0.80 -35.90 16.31
C LEU A 516 -0.42 -36.01 15.39
N THR A 517 -1.33 -36.95 15.64
CA THR A 517 -2.53 -37.17 14.82
C THR A 517 -3.27 -35.86 14.59
N GLY A 518 -3.60 -35.59 13.33
CA GLY A 518 -4.32 -34.40 12.90
C GLY A 518 -3.48 -33.12 12.79
N ARG A 519 -2.23 -33.06 13.28
CA ARG A 519 -1.33 -31.89 13.15
C ARG A 519 -0.97 -31.60 11.70
N PRO A 520 -0.42 -30.41 11.36
CA PRO A 520 -0.03 -30.12 9.98
C PRO A 520 1.13 -31.03 9.55
N LEU A 521 0.87 -31.90 8.58
CA LEU A 521 1.88 -32.49 7.72
C LEU A 521 2.07 -31.57 6.51
N VAL A 522 3.31 -31.15 6.32
CA VAL A 522 3.78 -30.39 5.16
C VAL A 522 4.22 -31.36 4.08
N LEU A 523 3.86 -31.05 2.84
CA LEU A 523 4.35 -31.72 1.63
C LEU A 523 4.83 -30.64 0.64
N ILE A 524 6.03 -30.81 0.09
CA ILE A 524 6.65 -29.88 -0.86
C ILE A 524 7.03 -30.66 -2.12
N THR A 525 6.74 -30.09 -3.29
CA THR A 525 7.31 -30.48 -4.59
C THR A 525 8.07 -29.30 -5.19
N THR A 526 8.61 -29.43 -6.40
CA THR A 526 9.21 -28.30 -7.12
C THR A 526 8.22 -27.21 -7.49
N ASN A 527 6.90 -27.50 -7.51
CA ASN A 527 5.88 -26.63 -8.11
C ASN A 527 4.75 -26.24 -7.15
N TRP A 528 4.47 -27.05 -6.11
CA TRP A 528 3.38 -26.82 -5.16
C TRP A 528 3.75 -27.22 -3.73
N ILE A 529 3.02 -26.64 -2.77
CA ILE A 529 3.15 -26.92 -1.32
C ILE A 529 1.76 -27.24 -0.75
N LYS A 530 1.63 -28.29 0.05
CA LYS A 530 0.33 -28.73 0.59
C LYS A 530 0.44 -28.93 2.11
N PHE A 531 -0.57 -28.46 2.84
CA PHE A 531 -0.76 -28.74 4.26
C PHE A 531 -1.92 -29.70 4.42
N ILE A 532 -1.70 -30.86 5.04
CA ILE A 532 -2.76 -31.84 5.33
C ILE A 532 -2.72 -32.27 6.80
N PRO A 533 -3.80 -32.84 7.36
CA PRO A 533 -3.75 -33.51 8.65
C PRO A 533 -2.81 -34.72 8.61
N PHE A 534 -1.93 -34.83 9.60
CA PHE A 534 -1.03 -35.98 9.77
C PHE A 534 -1.80 -37.22 10.25
N ASP A 535 -1.64 -38.31 9.52
CA ASP A 535 -2.13 -39.65 9.85
C ASP A 535 -0.93 -40.54 10.24
N PRO A 536 -0.86 -41.04 11.49
CA PRO A 536 0.27 -41.83 11.97
C PRO A 536 0.37 -43.23 11.33
N GLU A 537 -0.72 -43.78 10.81
CA GLU A 537 -0.77 -45.10 10.17
C GLU A 537 -0.30 -45.01 8.71
N ARG A 538 -0.72 -43.96 8.00
CA ARG A 538 -0.38 -43.70 6.60
C ARG A 538 0.99 -43.03 6.44
N HIS A 539 1.20 -41.87 7.09
CA HIS A 539 2.28 -40.95 6.73
C HIS A 539 3.64 -41.24 7.40
N ASN A 540 3.76 -42.31 8.20
CA ASN A 540 5.05 -42.75 8.75
C ASN A 540 5.89 -43.63 7.82
N THR A 541 5.60 -43.61 6.51
CA THR A 541 6.37 -44.33 5.48
C THR A 541 6.57 -43.44 4.25
N LEU A 542 7.67 -43.62 3.53
CA LEU A 542 7.91 -42.92 2.26
C LEU A 542 6.78 -43.19 1.25
N ALA A 543 6.29 -44.43 1.17
CA ALA A 543 5.18 -44.79 0.27
C ALA A 543 3.88 -44.02 0.62
N GLY A 544 3.53 -43.93 1.91
CA GLY A 544 2.35 -43.18 2.36
C GLY A 544 2.47 -41.66 2.19
N ILE A 545 3.69 -41.10 2.28
CA ILE A 545 3.96 -39.71 1.89
C ILE A 545 3.78 -39.53 0.38
N GLN A 546 4.42 -40.35 -0.46
CA GLN A 546 4.34 -40.20 -1.92
C GLN A 546 2.94 -40.46 -2.48
N ALA A 547 2.11 -41.25 -1.80
CA ALA A 547 0.69 -41.45 -2.15
C ALA A 547 -0.15 -40.17 -2.07
N GLU A 548 0.29 -39.12 -1.37
CA GLU A 548 -0.38 -37.81 -1.35
C GLU A 548 -0.22 -36.99 -2.63
N ALA A 549 0.77 -37.34 -3.46
CA ALA A 549 1.03 -36.64 -4.72
C ALA A 549 0.03 -37.02 -5.83
N ASN A 550 -0.58 -38.22 -5.76
CA ASN A 550 -1.59 -38.70 -6.71
C ASN A 550 -2.71 -39.49 -5.99
N PRO A 551 -3.76 -38.81 -5.48
CA PRO A 551 -4.79 -39.44 -4.64
C PRO A 551 -5.60 -40.56 -5.31
N THR A 552 -5.69 -40.59 -6.64
CA THR A 552 -6.51 -41.54 -7.41
C THR A 552 -5.98 -42.97 -7.44
N ALA A 553 -4.72 -43.21 -7.03
CA ALA A 553 -4.10 -44.54 -7.12
C ALA A 553 -4.59 -45.58 -6.09
N ASN A 554 -5.19 -45.16 -4.96
CA ASN A 554 -5.51 -46.03 -3.82
C ASN A 554 -7.03 -46.10 -3.52
N SER A 555 -7.84 -46.41 -4.54
CA SER A 555 -9.30 -46.64 -4.40
C SER A 555 -9.73 -48.09 -4.67
N GLN A 556 -8.83 -49.07 -4.50
CA GLN A 556 -9.17 -50.49 -4.54
C GLN A 556 -8.88 -51.18 -3.21
N THR A 557 -9.94 -51.75 -2.64
CA THR A 557 -9.96 -52.51 -1.38
C THR A 557 -9.24 -53.86 -1.57
N PRO A 558 -8.49 -54.37 -0.57
CA PRO A 558 -7.89 -55.71 -0.67
C PRO A 558 -8.97 -56.80 -0.61
N GLN A 559 -9.18 -57.52 -1.72
CA GLN A 559 -9.83 -58.83 -1.71
C GLN A 559 -8.81 -59.93 -2.00
N ASN A 560 -9.06 -61.10 -1.42
CA ASN A 560 -8.14 -62.22 -1.38
C ASN A 560 -8.05 -63.00 -2.70
N SER A 561 -6.96 -63.76 -2.79
CA SER A 561 -6.78 -65.06 -3.47
C SER A 561 -6.11 -65.10 -4.86
N GLU A 562 -5.22 -66.11 -4.95
CA GLU A 562 -4.54 -66.70 -6.11
C GLU A 562 -3.39 -65.94 -6.79
N SER A 563 -2.18 -66.51 -6.65
CA SER A 563 -1.01 -66.27 -7.52
C SER A 563 -1.17 -67.08 -8.81
N PRO A 564 -0.77 -66.59 -10.01
CA PRO A 564 0.65 -66.58 -10.41
C PRO A 564 0.97 -65.48 -11.47
N PRO A 565 2.08 -65.57 -12.26
CA PRO A 565 3.45 -65.98 -11.96
C PRO A 565 4.40 -64.75 -11.94
N VAL A 566 5.69 -65.00 -11.71
CA VAL A 566 6.74 -63.96 -11.77
C VAL A 566 7.00 -63.51 -13.22
N SER A 567 6.78 -62.23 -13.50
CA SER A 567 7.47 -61.52 -14.59
C SER A 567 8.29 -60.36 -14.00
N SER A 568 9.58 -60.34 -14.27
CA SER A 568 10.38 -59.12 -14.21
C SER A 568 9.81 -58.06 -15.17
N ASP A 569 10.28 -56.83 -15.04
CA ASP A 569 9.97 -55.70 -15.95
C ASP A 569 8.63 -54.98 -15.66
N ALA A 570 8.44 -54.62 -14.38
CA ALA A 570 7.61 -53.46 -14.05
C ALA A 570 8.44 -52.18 -14.26
N GLU A 571 8.28 -51.54 -15.42
CA GLU A 571 8.69 -50.14 -15.59
C GLU A 571 8.01 -49.30 -14.52
N THR A 572 8.80 -48.73 -13.61
CA THR A 572 8.29 -47.83 -12.59
C THR A 572 7.91 -46.53 -13.26
N THR A 573 6.60 -46.32 -13.47
CA THR A 573 6.04 -45.04 -13.89
C THR A 573 6.38 -43.98 -12.83
N GLN A 574 7.52 -43.32 -12.99
CA GLN A 574 7.95 -42.28 -12.06
C GLN A 574 6.92 -41.16 -12.06
N ASN A 575 6.38 -40.85 -10.89
CA ASN A 575 5.48 -39.73 -10.70
C ASN A 575 6.20 -38.45 -11.18
N PRO A 576 5.64 -37.70 -12.15
CA PRO A 576 6.31 -36.52 -12.73
C PRO A 576 6.49 -35.36 -11.73
N ASN A 577 5.83 -35.39 -10.57
CA ASN A 577 6.06 -34.47 -9.46
C ASN A 577 6.11 -35.25 -8.13
N PRO A 578 7.26 -35.86 -7.76
CA PRO A 578 7.42 -36.51 -6.48
C PRO A 578 7.49 -35.46 -5.37
N ILE A 579 7.00 -35.82 -4.17
CA ILE A 579 7.20 -34.99 -2.98
C ILE A 579 8.69 -35.05 -2.64
N THR A 580 9.37 -33.90 -2.64
CA THR A 580 10.82 -33.81 -2.41
C THR A 580 11.15 -33.63 -0.94
N ASP A 581 10.25 -32.98 -0.20
CA ASP A 581 10.41 -32.67 1.20
C ASP A 581 9.06 -32.77 1.94
N ALA A 582 9.07 -33.26 3.18
CA ALA A 582 7.89 -33.38 4.03
C ALA A 582 8.27 -33.36 5.51
N PHE A 583 7.42 -32.82 6.39
CA PHE A 583 7.64 -32.85 7.85
C PHE A 583 6.36 -32.54 8.61
N VAL A 584 6.31 -32.94 9.88
CA VAL A 584 5.19 -32.64 10.79
C VAL A 584 5.49 -31.42 11.66
N ALA A 585 4.52 -30.50 11.74
CA ALA A 585 4.60 -29.26 12.49
C ALA A 585 3.82 -29.30 13.82
N GLY A 586 3.91 -28.22 14.59
CA GLY A 586 3.29 -28.11 15.91
C GLY A 586 1.76 -28.03 15.85
N ALA A 587 1.25 -27.02 15.15
CA ALA A 587 -0.17 -26.75 14.87
C ALA A 587 -0.31 -25.71 13.75
N TRP A 588 -1.52 -25.52 13.21
CA TRP A 588 -1.84 -24.33 12.42
C TRP A 588 -1.92 -23.10 13.32
N LEU A 589 -1.39 -21.99 12.84
CA LEU A 589 -1.61 -20.64 13.36
C LEU A 589 -2.63 -19.89 12.49
N VAL A 590 -2.58 -20.13 11.17
CA VAL A 590 -3.53 -19.64 10.18
C VAL A 590 -3.85 -20.80 9.22
N LYS A 591 -5.12 -20.92 8.83
CA LYS A 591 -5.59 -21.86 7.82
C LYS A 591 -6.69 -21.20 6.99
N ASP A 592 -6.63 -21.32 5.67
CA ASP A 592 -7.63 -20.73 4.75
C ASP A 592 -7.86 -19.21 5.01
N GLY A 593 -6.78 -18.49 5.33
CA GLY A 593 -6.79 -17.05 5.68
C GLY A 593 -7.33 -16.70 7.07
N LYS A 594 -7.70 -17.70 7.88
CA LYS A 594 -8.32 -17.50 9.21
C LYS A 594 -7.35 -17.92 10.32
N ALA A 595 -7.25 -17.09 11.35
CA ALA A 595 -6.51 -17.41 12.56
C ALA A 595 -7.11 -18.64 13.28
N SER A 596 -6.24 -19.51 13.78
CA SER A 596 -6.61 -20.67 14.60
C SER A 596 -7.23 -20.23 15.94
N THR A 597 -8.33 -20.86 16.34
CA THR A 597 -8.97 -20.61 17.65
C THR A 597 -8.27 -21.39 18.77
N PRO A 598 -8.41 -21.01 20.05
CA PRO A 598 -7.82 -21.73 21.17
C PRO A 598 -8.13 -23.23 21.17
N GLU A 599 -9.35 -23.61 20.79
CA GLU A 599 -9.84 -25.00 20.76
C GLU A 599 -9.10 -25.82 19.70
N SER A 600 -8.72 -25.20 18.58
CA SER A 600 -8.04 -25.88 17.47
C SER A 600 -6.60 -26.32 17.77
N PHE A 601 -5.98 -25.77 18.84
CA PHE A 601 -4.70 -26.24 19.34
C PHE A 601 -4.81 -27.56 20.14
N GLY A 602 -6.02 -27.93 20.59
CA GLY A 602 -6.29 -29.19 21.28
C GLY A 602 -5.35 -29.47 22.45
N ASN A 603 -4.64 -30.60 22.41
CA ASN A 603 -3.72 -31.03 23.47
C ASN A 603 -2.29 -30.47 23.32
N LEU A 604 -2.08 -29.38 22.58
CA LEU A 604 -0.77 -28.79 22.36
C LEU A 604 -0.25 -28.06 23.61
N TYR A 605 0.63 -28.71 24.37
CA TYR A 605 1.18 -28.11 25.60
C TYR A 605 1.87 -26.75 25.37
N GLY A 606 1.35 -25.71 26.03
CA GLY A 606 1.96 -24.37 26.03
C GLY A 606 1.77 -23.58 24.73
N PHE A 607 0.64 -23.77 24.03
CA PHE A 607 0.23 -22.91 22.92
C PHE A 607 -0.08 -21.48 23.41
N ASP A 608 -0.71 -21.37 24.57
CA ASP A 608 -1.06 -20.17 25.34
C ASP A 608 0.14 -19.48 26.03
N ALA A 609 1.24 -20.20 26.22
CA ALA A 609 2.44 -19.65 26.85
C ALA A 609 3.11 -18.60 25.95
N ARG A 610 3.43 -17.42 26.50
CA ARG A 610 4.19 -16.39 25.78
C ARG A 610 5.65 -16.83 25.60
N ARG A 611 6.08 -17.02 24.35
CA ARG A 611 7.46 -17.41 23.96
C ARG A 611 7.85 -16.72 22.65
N ASN A 612 9.14 -16.71 22.31
CA ASN A 612 9.55 -16.40 20.94
C ASN A 612 9.07 -17.53 20.04
N ARG A 613 8.35 -17.23 18.95
CA ARG A 613 7.77 -18.23 18.06
C ARG A 613 8.47 -18.28 16.72
N ALA A 614 8.55 -19.47 16.12
CA ALA A 614 8.96 -19.68 14.74
C ALA A 614 7.80 -20.32 13.99
N PHE A 615 7.53 -19.79 12.81
CA PHE A 615 6.45 -20.24 11.96
C PHE A 615 6.89 -20.20 10.49
N TRP A 616 6.27 -21.07 9.71
CA TRP A 616 6.41 -21.06 8.27
C TRP A 616 5.04 -21.17 7.62
N GLY A 617 4.88 -20.57 6.45
CA GLY A 617 3.59 -20.50 5.80
C GLY A 617 3.66 -20.03 4.36
N ILE A 618 2.47 -19.82 3.80
CA ILE A 618 2.24 -19.30 2.46
C ILE A 618 1.38 -18.05 2.61
N ASN A 619 1.83 -16.93 2.04
CA ASN A 619 1.00 -15.71 2.01
C ASN A 619 -0.08 -15.78 0.93
N GLN A 620 -1.01 -14.82 0.93
CA GLN A 620 -2.08 -14.75 -0.07
C GLN A 620 -1.54 -14.65 -1.51
N ALA A 621 -0.34 -14.11 -1.73
CA ALA A 621 0.34 -14.07 -3.02
C ALA A 621 1.03 -15.41 -3.42
N GLY A 622 0.79 -16.50 -2.67
CA GLY A 622 1.33 -17.83 -2.94
C GLY A 622 2.83 -17.97 -2.63
N GLN A 623 3.45 -16.99 -1.98
CA GLN A 623 4.88 -17.00 -1.67
C GLN A 623 5.15 -17.77 -0.36
N PRO A 624 6.22 -18.58 -0.29
CA PRO A 624 6.73 -19.12 0.96
C PRO A 624 7.20 -17.98 1.88
N VAL A 625 6.92 -18.08 3.18
CA VAL A 625 7.36 -17.12 4.19
C VAL A 625 7.85 -17.84 5.43
N LEU A 626 9.14 -17.72 5.75
CA LEU A 626 9.70 -18.03 7.06
C LEU A 626 9.43 -16.84 7.99
N GLY A 627 9.21 -17.08 9.29
CA GLY A 627 9.13 -15.96 10.24
C GLY A 627 9.35 -16.33 11.69
N VAL A 628 9.73 -15.33 12.47
CA VAL A 628 9.89 -15.41 13.93
C VAL A 628 9.35 -14.18 14.63
N THR A 629 9.02 -14.30 15.91
CA THR A 629 8.80 -13.13 16.79
C THR A 629 10.08 -12.78 17.56
N GLN A 630 10.39 -11.47 17.61
CA GLN A 630 11.45 -10.95 18.49
C GLN A 630 10.98 -10.82 19.95
N ASN A 631 9.67 -10.70 20.17
CA ASN A 631 9.06 -10.63 21.50
C ASN A 631 8.21 -11.88 21.83
N LEU A 632 7.91 -12.04 23.12
CA LEU A 632 7.19 -13.21 23.64
C LEU A 632 5.69 -13.14 23.32
N VAL A 633 5.18 -14.08 22.53
CA VAL A 633 3.78 -14.18 22.11
C VAL A 633 3.22 -15.59 22.32
N ASP A 634 1.92 -15.71 22.53
CA ASP A 634 1.18 -16.96 22.47
C ASP A 634 0.75 -17.29 21.02
N ALA A 635 0.37 -18.55 20.77
CA ALA A 635 0.04 -19.02 19.43
C ALA A 635 -1.28 -18.43 18.88
N VAL A 636 -2.22 -18.01 19.73
CA VAL A 636 -3.52 -17.46 19.31
C VAL A 636 -3.33 -16.03 18.83
N SER A 637 -2.69 -15.18 19.66
CA SER A 637 -2.35 -13.80 19.30
C SER A 637 -1.44 -13.73 18.08
N LEU A 638 -0.50 -14.66 17.94
CA LEU A 638 0.32 -14.79 16.74
C LEU A 638 -0.53 -15.13 15.50
N GLY A 639 -1.40 -16.13 15.60
CA GLY A 639 -2.30 -16.51 14.49
C GLY A 639 -3.16 -15.34 14.00
N GLN A 640 -3.67 -14.51 14.92
CA GLN A 640 -4.41 -13.29 14.59
C GLN A 640 -3.54 -12.28 13.81
N THR A 641 -2.32 -11.99 14.28
CA THR A 641 -1.40 -11.10 13.57
C THR A 641 -0.99 -11.66 12.20
N LEU A 642 -0.76 -12.97 12.07
CA LEU A 642 -0.40 -13.59 10.79
C LEU A 642 -1.57 -13.56 9.78
N ALA A 643 -2.80 -13.80 10.22
CA ALA A 643 -3.98 -13.64 9.37
C ALA A 643 -4.12 -12.18 8.88
N GLN A 644 -3.86 -11.20 9.76
CA GLN A 644 -3.85 -9.78 9.39
C GLN A 644 -2.70 -9.41 8.45
N LEU A 645 -1.53 -10.06 8.55
CA LEU A 645 -0.41 -9.93 7.62
C LEU A 645 -0.65 -10.64 6.26
N GLY A 646 -1.87 -11.14 6.01
CA GLY A 646 -2.21 -11.77 4.74
C GLY A 646 -1.59 -13.16 4.56
N PHE A 647 -1.36 -13.92 5.63
CA PHE A 647 -1.09 -15.36 5.50
C PHE A 647 -2.34 -16.09 5.00
N ARG A 648 -2.16 -16.99 4.03
CA ARG A 648 -3.18 -17.96 3.62
C ARG A 648 -3.15 -19.16 4.56
N ASP A 649 -1.96 -19.70 4.75
CA ASP A 649 -1.68 -20.82 5.64
C ASP A 649 -0.42 -20.52 6.44
N ALA A 650 -0.43 -20.78 7.75
CA ALA A 650 0.75 -20.64 8.60
C ALA A 650 0.75 -21.73 9.67
N ILE A 651 1.92 -22.33 9.91
CA ILE A 651 2.11 -23.40 10.89
C ILE A 651 3.22 -23.03 11.88
N MET A 652 3.01 -23.37 13.15
CA MET A 652 4.02 -23.22 14.19
C MET A 652 5.02 -24.37 14.09
N VAL A 653 6.30 -24.04 14.01
CA VAL A 653 7.39 -25.03 13.93
C VAL A 653 8.26 -25.07 15.20
N ASP A 654 8.16 -24.05 16.05
CA ASP A 654 8.93 -23.97 17.30
C ASP A 654 8.41 -24.82 18.46
N SER A 655 9.33 -25.04 19.41
CA SER A 655 9.03 -25.41 20.81
C SER A 655 9.10 -24.21 21.79
N GLY A 656 9.40 -23.02 21.26
CA GLY A 656 9.72 -21.77 21.95
C GLY A 656 11.19 -21.63 22.37
N ALA A 657 11.94 -22.74 22.42
CA ALA A 657 13.36 -22.75 22.78
C ALA A 657 14.29 -23.04 21.58
N SER A 658 13.75 -23.54 20.48
CA SER A 658 14.46 -23.79 19.22
C SER A 658 14.36 -22.62 18.23
N THR A 659 13.36 -21.74 18.43
CA THR A 659 12.99 -20.61 17.57
C THR A 659 14.23 -19.90 17.02
N SER A 660 14.49 -20.09 15.73
CA SER A 660 15.67 -19.59 15.04
C SER A 660 15.35 -19.28 13.59
N LEU A 661 15.66 -18.06 13.15
CA LEU A 661 15.64 -17.64 11.75
C LEU A 661 17.03 -17.11 11.40
N ALA A 662 17.53 -17.54 10.25
CA ALA A 662 18.75 -17.03 9.65
C ALA A 662 18.48 -16.45 8.27
N TYR A 663 19.17 -15.37 7.94
CA TYR A 663 19.14 -14.68 6.65
C TYR A 663 20.55 -14.20 6.30
N GLU A 664 20.99 -14.44 5.06
CA GLU A 664 22.35 -14.12 4.57
C GLU A 664 23.47 -14.61 5.51
N GLY A 665 23.27 -15.82 6.07
CA GLY A 665 24.24 -16.46 6.99
C GLY A 665 24.27 -15.88 8.41
N LYS A 666 23.39 -14.94 8.76
CA LYS A 666 23.30 -14.34 10.11
C LYS A 666 22.02 -14.76 10.81
N SER A 667 22.09 -14.98 12.12
CA SER A 667 20.88 -15.13 12.97
C SER A 667 20.13 -13.80 13.03
N LEU A 668 18.81 -13.84 12.85
CA LEU A 668 17.91 -12.69 13.05
C LEU A 668 17.27 -12.67 14.45
N VAL A 669 17.49 -13.70 15.28
CA VAL A 669 17.10 -13.71 16.69
C VAL A 669 18.26 -13.25 17.58
N THR A 670 17.92 -12.49 18.64
CA THR A 670 18.85 -11.77 19.53
C THR A 670 19.44 -12.61 20.67
N TYR A 671 18.99 -13.86 20.81
CA TYR A 671 19.46 -14.84 21.78
C TYR A 671 20.01 -16.07 21.04
N GLN A 672 20.74 -16.94 21.74
CA GLN A 672 21.22 -18.21 21.15
C GLN A 672 20.14 -19.30 21.26
N PRO A 673 19.56 -19.79 20.16
CA PRO A 673 18.53 -20.82 20.20
C PRO A 673 19.11 -22.20 20.52
N ARG A 674 18.25 -23.14 20.91
CA ARG A 674 18.64 -24.55 21.02
C ARG A 674 18.98 -25.11 19.62
N PRO A 675 20.16 -25.72 19.41
CA PRO A 675 20.50 -26.40 18.17
C PRO A 675 19.46 -27.41 17.69
N VAL A 676 19.25 -27.47 16.39
CA VAL A 676 18.28 -28.34 15.70
C VAL A 676 18.95 -29.21 14.65
N PRO A 677 18.41 -30.41 14.35
CA PRO A 677 18.90 -31.28 13.27
C PRO A 677 18.14 -31.06 11.95
N HIS A 678 17.13 -30.18 11.89
CA HIS A 678 16.28 -29.99 10.71
C HIS A 678 15.92 -28.50 10.51
N VAL A 679 15.99 -28.06 9.26
CA VAL A 679 15.80 -26.66 8.84
C VAL A 679 14.90 -26.59 7.59
N ILE A 680 13.97 -25.64 7.57
CA ILE A 680 13.28 -25.21 6.33
C ILE A 680 14.11 -24.08 5.75
N ALA A 681 14.61 -24.24 4.52
CA ALA A 681 15.52 -23.30 3.86
C ALA A 681 14.89 -22.70 2.60
N LEU A 682 15.14 -21.42 2.34
CA LEU A 682 14.74 -20.73 1.11
C LEU A 682 15.92 -20.58 0.17
N TYR A 683 15.76 -21.10 -1.04
CA TYR A 683 16.74 -21.02 -2.12
C TYR A 683 16.36 -19.91 -3.12
N PRO A 684 17.35 -19.16 -3.63
CA PRO A 684 17.09 -18.17 -4.67
C PRO A 684 16.63 -18.89 -5.96
N LYS A 685 15.92 -18.17 -6.83
CA LYS A 685 15.51 -18.70 -8.13
C LYS A 685 16.74 -19.20 -8.90
N THR A 686 16.87 -20.51 -9.06
CA THR A 686 17.91 -21.08 -9.90
C THR A 686 17.64 -20.73 -11.35
N SER A 687 18.53 -19.96 -11.97
CA SER A 687 18.64 -19.89 -13.42
C SER A 687 18.77 -21.32 -13.95
N SER A 688 17.84 -21.75 -14.80
CA SER A 688 17.95 -23.04 -15.48
C SER A 688 19.27 -23.12 -16.24
N ASN A 689 20.01 -24.23 -16.05
CA ASN A 689 21.33 -24.54 -16.59
C ASN A 689 22.53 -23.75 -16.06
N ARG A 690 23.11 -24.27 -14.97
CA ARG A 690 24.46 -24.87 -15.08
C ARG A 690 24.62 -26.04 -14.11
N LEU A 691 24.62 -27.26 -14.64
CA LEU A 691 25.22 -28.40 -13.94
C LEU A 691 26.72 -28.12 -13.85
N VAL A 692 27.16 -27.59 -12.72
CA VAL A 692 28.58 -27.61 -12.37
C VAL A 692 28.87 -29.04 -11.92
N THR A 693 29.34 -29.86 -12.86
CA THR A 693 30.02 -31.11 -12.52
C THR A 693 31.17 -30.78 -11.58
N PRO A 694 31.28 -31.40 -10.39
CA PRO A 694 32.43 -31.19 -9.53
C PRO A 694 33.69 -31.67 -10.26
N GLU A 695 34.74 -30.85 -10.28
CA GLU A 695 36.04 -31.29 -10.77
C GLU A 695 36.53 -32.46 -9.90
N PRO A 696 37.10 -33.52 -10.50
CA PRO A 696 37.64 -34.63 -9.74
C PRO A 696 38.87 -34.16 -8.96
N THR A 697 38.87 -34.38 -7.65
CA THR A 697 40.00 -34.08 -6.77
C THR A 697 41.26 -34.81 -7.27
N PRO A 698 42.43 -34.14 -7.37
CA PRO A 698 43.66 -34.81 -7.74
C PRO A 698 44.01 -35.87 -6.70
N GLN A 699 44.12 -37.14 -7.13
CA GLN A 699 44.71 -38.17 -6.29
C GLN A 699 46.21 -37.90 -6.13
N SER A 700 46.67 -37.86 -4.88
CA SER A 700 48.10 -37.83 -4.55
C SER A 700 48.77 -39.15 -4.93
N GLN A 701 49.88 -39.06 -5.66
CA GLN A 701 50.99 -40.02 -5.57
C GLN A 701 52.10 -39.39 -4.73
#